data_AF-A0A1C6EER6-F1
#
_entry.id   AF-A0A1C6EER6-F1
#
_cell.length_a   1.000
_cell.length_b   1.000
_cell.length_c   1.000
_cell.angle_alpha   90.00
_cell.angle_beta   90.00
_cell.angle_gamma   90.00
#
_symmetry.space_group_name_H-M   'P 1'
#
loop_
_entity.id
_entity.type
_entity.pdbx_description
1 polymer ?
#
loop_
_entity_poly.entity_id
_entity_poly.type
_entity_poly.pdbx_seq_one_letter_code
_entity_poly.pdbx_strand_id
1 'polypeptide(L)'
;MSEGKKRIKKIIGIAGAVLGTVFVCLKIVAQRKRDDSIYGSEPEQKNPMAGKKVTFVEDENDKENADGVRGHLVEIGVNDAKTKLYDRYLKRVMDIVLSFGGLIVLAPVYAGISLAIVIDDPGLVLFSQKRVGKNKEYFKLHKFRTMRMSTPPDVPTHMLANPEQYITRVGKFLRKYSLDELPQIWDIFIGNMSVIGPRSALWNQDVLVAERDKYGANDVKPGLTGWAQINGRDELEIPIKAKLDGEYVEKESLLFDAKCFFGTIFSVLRHDGVVEGGTGEMKKTIDAASNDNIGKIGFEEPVKVDFFAHKKVLITGAGSYIGESFRKYAAGHYGENFEIDVIDMIDGTWRNHDFSSYDSVYHVAGIAHADVGNVSEKTKKKYYEVNTDLAIETAQKAKNAGVKQFVFMSSMIIYGESAGYGKKRKIDRNTHPAPANFYGDSKWQADKGVRALADEQFHVAVLRPPMIYGNGSKGNYQTLSKLARKLPVFPNVDNERSMLHIDNLCEFLCQLMLLGEGGVFIPQNGEYTNTADMVREIAKASGKKNIQTRLLNPMVWLGSKIPGKIGGLVNKAFGSMTYAQELSEYPGVDYRVVDFRESIRRTEGKTKDSVEKSSKKKKHILVVSQYFYPETFRINDICQEWIKRGYKVTVITGIPNYPMGKFFDGYGYTKKRRETWNGIEVIRIPIIARGKNSIGMVTNYLSFVISGFVKNLFVDIKADFVFTFEVSPMTQALLGCWYAKKHHVPHYLYVQDLWPENVEVVTGITTSFVIKPIDKMVNYIYKNTDEIFVTSPSFVEAICNRKVKVDKNKVHYWPQYAEEFYVPIKNPSVHEIPTDDSFKIIFTGNIGTAQGLQILPEAAEFLRDENLKFVMVGDGRYLDEFNREIARRNVTDKFLMIPRQSAERIPEFLAMCDAAFLSFQDNALWRKTIPAKLQSYMACGMPVIASASGETKRIIEKAQCGICCKIGDAEKLAEGIRTIKNADLDGMGTNSRTYFEKHFDKQKLMDEMDLYFKE
;
A
#
# COMPACT_ATOMS: atom_id res chain seq x y z
N MET A 1 -29.45 -37.59 -32.68
CA MET A 1 -29.67 -36.65 -31.54
C MET A 1 -30.26 -37.42 -30.36
N SER A 2 -29.39 -38.14 -29.66
CA SER A 2 -29.71 -39.25 -28.74
C SER A 2 -29.61 -38.86 -27.27
N GLU A 3 -30.37 -39.55 -26.43
CA GLU A 3 -30.35 -39.70 -24.95
C GLU A 3 -30.10 -38.48 -24.04
N GLY A 4 -29.09 -37.65 -24.27
CA GLY A 4 -28.75 -36.48 -23.45
C GLY A 4 -29.92 -35.49 -23.30
N LYS A 5 -30.68 -35.23 -24.38
CA LYS A 5 -31.86 -34.34 -24.33
C LYS A 5 -33.00 -34.91 -23.46
N LYS A 6 -33.20 -36.24 -23.43
CA LYS A 6 -34.21 -36.88 -22.58
C LYS A 6 -33.80 -36.86 -21.11
N ARG A 7 -32.51 -37.09 -20.81
CA ARG A 7 -31.96 -37.04 -19.45
C ARG A 7 -32.00 -35.61 -18.89
N ILE A 8 -31.64 -34.60 -19.69
CA ILE A 8 -31.75 -33.18 -19.31
C ILE A 8 -33.21 -32.78 -19.06
N LYS A 9 -34.15 -33.16 -19.94
CA LYS A 9 -35.59 -32.91 -19.71
C LYS A 9 -36.10 -33.56 -18.41
N LYS A 10 -35.67 -34.79 -18.10
CA LYS A 10 -36.04 -35.48 -16.85
C LYS A 10 -35.45 -34.77 -15.62
N ILE A 11 -34.19 -34.35 -15.68
CA ILE A 11 -33.54 -33.58 -14.59
C ILE A 11 -34.23 -32.23 -14.38
N ILE A 12 -34.52 -31.49 -15.45
CA ILE A 12 -35.25 -30.21 -15.38
C ILE A 12 -36.66 -30.42 -14.83
N GLY A 13 -37.36 -31.47 -15.23
CA GLY A 13 -38.69 -31.81 -14.72
C GLY A 13 -38.68 -32.13 -13.22
N ILE A 14 -37.72 -32.94 -12.76
CA ILE A 14 -37.56 -33.27 -11.34
C ILE A 14 -37.18 -32.02 -10.54
N ALA A 15 -36.23 -31.22 -11.03
CA ALA A 15 -35.83 -29.97 -10.38
C ALA A 15 -37.00 -28.99 -10.29
N GLY A 16 -37.80 -28.85 -11.36
CA GLY A 16 -39.01 -28.02 -11.37
C GLY A 16 -40.06 -28.48 -10.36
N ALA A 17 -40.31 -29.79 -10.25
CA ALA A 17 -41.24 -30.33 -9.26
C ALA A 17 -40.77 -30.07 -7.82
N VAL A 18 -39.48 -30.31 -7.53
CA VAL A 18 -38.89 -30.04 -6.21
C VAL A 18 -38.98 -28.55 -5.85
N LEU A 19 -38.60 -27.66 -6.76
CA LEU A 19 -38.70 -26.21 -6.57
C LEU A 19 -40.14 -25.76 -6.34
N GLY A 20 -41.10 -26.33 -7.09
CA GLY A 20 -42.53 -26.05 -6.91
C GLY A 20 -43.04 -26.46 -5.53
N THR A 21 -42.68 -27.66 -5.05
CA THR A 21 -43.05 -28.12 -3.70
C THR A 21 -42.42 -27.23 -2.62
N VAL A 22 -41.13 -26.91 -2.73
CA VAL A 22 -40.43 -26.02 -1.79
C VAL A 22 -41.09 -24.65 -1.74
N PHE A 23 -41.49 -24.08 -2.88
CA PHE A 23 -42.22 -22.81 -2.94
C PHE A 23 -43.53 -22.87 -2.16
N VAL A 24 -44.36 -23.90 -2.40
CA VAL A 24 -45.65 -24.07 -1.70
C VAL A 24 -45.44 -24.21 -0.20
N CYS A 25 -44.49 -25.06 0.24
CA CYS A 25 -44.17 -25.22 1.65
C CYS A 25 -43.73 -23.91 2.30
N LEU A 26 -42.81 -23.17 1.67
CA LEU A 26 -42.37 -21.87 2.19
C LEU A 26 -43.51 -20.84 2.22
N LYS A 27 -44.40 -20.83 1.22
CA LYS A 27 -45.59 -19.94 1.21
C LYS A 27 -46.54 -20.24 2.36
N ILE A 28 -46.76 -21.51 2.70
CA ILE A 28 -47.58 -21.90 3.86
C ILE A 28 -46.92 -21.44 5.17
N VAL A 29 -45.61 -21.63 5.31
CA VAL A 29 -44.85 -21.16 6.48
C VAL A 29 -44.92 -19.63 6.60
N ALA A 30 -44.74 -18.91 5.49
CA ALA A 30 -44.82 -17.45 5.44
C ALA A 30 -46.23 -16.95 5.83
N GLN A 31 -47.29 -17.60 5.37
CA GLN A 31 -48.66 -17.27 5.78
C GLN A 31 -48.88 -17.46 7.27
N ARG A 32 -48.44 -18.59 7.85
CA ARG A 32 -48.58 -18.86 9.28
C ARG A 32 -47.78 -17.91 10.17
N LYS A 33 -46.61 -17.45 9.71
CA LYS A 33 -45.77 -16.51 10.47
C LYS A 33 -46.11 -15.04 10.23
N ARG A 34 -47.08 -14.73 9.36
CA ARG A 34 -47.34 -13.35 8.93
C ARG A 34 -47.77 -12.47 10.10
N ASP A 35 -48.69 -12.95 10.94
CA ASP A 35 -49.25 -12.18 12.05
C ASP A 35 -48.20 -11.93 13.15
N ASP A 36 -47.42 -12.94 13.51
CA ASP A 36 -46.31 -12.82 14.48
C ASP A 36 -45.24 -11.81 14.00
N SER A 37 -44.97 -11.78 12.68
CA SER A 37 -43.96 -10.88 12.12
C SER A 37 -44.29 -9.38 12.22
N ILE A 38 -45.55 -9.03 12.52
CA ILE A 38 -46.05 -7.65 12.71
C ILE A 38 -46.65 -7.44 14.10
N TYR A 39 -46.21 -8.23 15.09
CA TYR A 39 -46.68 -8.12 16.48
C TYR A 39 -48.21 -8.28 16.60
N GLY A 40 -48.83 -9.11 15.74
CA GLY A 40 -50.26 -9.34 15.73
C GLY A 40 -50.80 -9.86 17.06
N SER A 41 -50.00 -10.69 17.75
CA SER A 41 -50.27 -11.30 19.06
C SER A 41 -49.73 -10.51 20.27
N GLU A 42 -49.06 -9.37 20.05
CA GLU A 42 -48.41 -8.55 21.08
C GLU A 42 -48.90 -7.08 20.97
N PRO A 43 -50.14 -6.75 21.40
CA PRO A 43 -50.75 -5.43 21.18
C PRO A 43 -49.92 -4.25 21.72
N GLU A 44 -49.25 -4.43 22.86
CA GLU A 44 -48.36 -3.47 23.51
C GLU A 44 -47.10 -3.15 22.70
N GLN A 45 -46.73 -4.01 21.75
CA GLN A 45 -45.59 -3.81 20.86
C GLN A 45 -45.97 -3.13 19.53
N LYS A 46 -47.26 -2.83 19.29
CA LYS A 46 -47.72 -2.15 18.06
C LYS A 46 -47.41 -0.65 18.12
N ASN A 47 -47.22 -0.03 16.95
CA ASN A 47 -46.98 1.40 16.86
C ASN A 47 -48.30 2.18 17.07
N PRO A 48 -48.42 3.04 18.10
CA PRO A 48 -49.60 3.89 18.29
C PRO A 48 -49.81 4.90 17.14
N MET A 49 -48.76 5.18 16.37
CA MET A 49 -48.78 6.08 15.21
C MET A 49 -49.06 5.38 13.87
N ALA A 50 -49.39 4.08 13.89
CA ALA A 50 -49.71 3.33 12.69
C ALA A 50 -50.92 3.95 11.95
N GLY A 51 -50.77 4.18 10.64
CA GLY A 51 -51.82 4.75 9.79
C GLY A 51 -52.07 6.26 9.95
N LYS A 52 -51.36 6.95 10.85
CA LYS A 52 -51.49 8.39 11.11
C LYS A 52 -50.43 9.18 10.32
N LYS A 53 -50.61 10.49 10.13
CA LYS A 53 -49.55 11.42 9.75
C LYS A 53 -48.93 12.02 10.99
N VAL A 54 -47.60 12.17 11.02
CA VAL A 54 -46.88 12.64 12.21
C VAL A 54 -45.95 13.81 11.94
N THR A 55 -45.73 14.63 12.96
CA THR A 55 -44.62 15.59 13.04
C THR A 55 -43.79 15.31 14.29
N PHE A 56 -42.52 15.73 14.27
CA PHE A 56 -41.67 15.70 15.46
C PHE A 56 -41.84 17.00 16.25
N VAL A 57 -41.92 16.89 17.57
CA VAL A 57 -41.93 18.02 18.51
C VAL A 57 -40.80 17.82 19.49
N GLU A 58 -39.91 18.82 19.61
CA GLU A 58 -38.82 18.82 20.58
C GLU A 58 -39.37 19.04 22.00
N ASP A 59 -38.90 18.23 22.94
CA ASP A 59 -39.21 18.33 24.37
C ASP A 59 -37.98 17.93 25.17
N GLU A 60 -37.42 18.85 25.96
CA GLU A 60 -36.19 18.63 26.73
C GLU A 60 -36.35 17.60 27.86
N ASN A 61 -37.60 17.35 28.29
CA ASN A 61 -37.93 16.36 29.33
C ASN A 61 -37.94 14.93 28.80
N ASP A 62 -37.99 14.75 27.48
CA ASP A 62 -37.97 13.44 26.86
C ASP A 62 -36.57 12.83 26.85
N LYS A 63 -36.53 11.50 26.74
CA LYS A 63 -35.27 10.79 26.52
C LYS A 63 -34.76 11.08 25.11
N GLU A 64 -33.45 11.14 24.97
CA GLU A 64 -32.81 11.25 23.66
C GLU A 64 -33.16 10.01 22.81
N ASN A 65 -33.70 10.27 21.62
CA ASN A 65 -34.07 9.25 20.66
C ASN A 65 -32.85 8.82 19.81
N ALA A 66 -33.02 7.84 18.92
CA ALA A 66 -31.89 7.32 18.13
C ALA A 66 -31.36 8.29 17.07
N ASP A 67 -32.03 9.43 16.83
CA ASP A 67 -31.57 10.51 15.96
C ASP A 67 -30.72 11.56 16.72
N GLY A 68 -30.50 11.37 18.04
CA GLY A 68 -29.65 12.25 18.86
C GLY A 68 -30.35 13.51 19.38
N VAL A 69 -31.69 13.53 19.38
CA VAL A 69 -32.50 14.66 19.85
C VAL A 69 -33.54 14.22 20.88
N ARG A 70 -34.02 15.16 21.71
CA ARG A 70 -35.06 14.91 22.71
C ARG A 70 -36.42 15.43 22.23
N GLY A 71 -37.43 14.57 22.24
CA GLY A 71 -38.78 14.87 21.78
C GLY A 71 -39.53 13.61 21.33
N HIS A 72 -40.75 13.79 20.84
CA HIS A 72 -41.64 12.70 20.42
C HIS A 72 -42.46 13.03 19.17
N LEU A 73 -43.09 12.00 18.60
CA LEU A 73 -44.02 12.14 17.48
C LEU A 73 -45.41 12.58 17.96
N VAL A 74 -46.01 13.54 17.24
CA VAL A 74 -47.40 13.97 17.44
C VAL A 74 -48.21 13.72 16.17
N GLU A 75 -49.45 13.24 16.33
CA GLU A 75 -50.40 13.05 15.24
C GLU A 75 -50.89 14.39 14.69
N ILE A 76 -50.81 14.56 13.37
CA ILE A 76 -51.27 15.76 12.65
C ILE A 76 -52.36 15.47 11.62
N GLY A 77 -52.81 14.21 11.51
CA GLY A 77 -53.90 13.82 10.62
C GLY A 77 -53.91 12.33 10.27
N VAL A 78 -54.82 11.93 9.38
CA VAL A 78 -54.94 10.56 8.87
C VAL A 78 -54.15 10.41 7.57
N ASN A 79 -53.52 9.25 7.38
CA ASN A 79 -52.81 8.94 6.14
C ASN A 79 -53.78 8.38 5.09
N ASP A 80 -53.96 9.08 3.96
CA ASP A 80 -54.85 8.67 2.85
C ASP A 80 -54.06 8.30 1.57
N ALA A 81 -52.85 7.77 1.73
CA ALA A 81 -51.98 7.43 0.61
C ALA A 81 -52.53 6.24 -0.22
N LYS A 82 -52.89 6.51 -1.49
CA LYS A 82 -53.29 5.47 -2.44
C LYS A 82 -52.07 4.75 -3.00
N THR A 83 -51.99 3.44 -2.79
CA THR A 83 -50.92 2.60 -3.34
C THR A 83 -51.01 2.53 -4.87
N LYS A 84 -49.89 2.80 -5.57
CA LYS A 84 -49.79 2.70 -7.04
C LYS A 84 -50.03 1.25 -7.52
N LEU A 85 -50.56 1.10 -8.73
CA LEU A 85 -50.80 -0.22 -9.36
C LEU A 85 -49.50 -1.04 -9.49
N TYR A 86 -48.38 -0.38 -9.78
CA TYR A 86 -47.06 -0.98 -9.87
C TYR A 86 -46.65 -1.64 -8.54
N ASP A 87 -46.69 -0.91 -7.42
CA ASP A 87 -46.34 -1.40 -6.09
C ASP A 87 -47.26 -2.55 -5.65
N ARG A 88 -48.58 -2.40 -5.87
CA ARG A 88 -49.58 -3.37 -5.39
C ARG A 88 -49.45 -4.75 -6.04
N TYR A 89 -49.21 -4.82 -7.35
CA TYR A 89 -49.26 -6.08 -8.09
C TYR A 89 -47.89 -6.49 -8.64
N LEU A 90 -47.29 -5.67 -9.51
CA LEU A 90 -46.10 -6.06 -10.25
C LEU A 90 -44.87 -6.17 -9.33
N LYS A 91 -44.64 -5.16 -8.49
CA LYS A 91 -43.53 -5.13 -7.54
C LYS A 91 -43.60 -6.30 -6.57
N ARG A 92 -44.79 -6.59 -6.04
CA ARG A 92 -44.97 -7.70 -5.10
C ARG A 92 -44.68 -9.07 -5.73
N VAL A 93 -45.08 -9.29 -6.99
CA VAL A 93 -44.74 -10.53 -7.70
C VAL A 93 -43.22 -10.64 -7.87
N MET A 94 -42.55 -9.57 -8.27
CA MET A 94 -41.10 -9.54 -8.38
C MET A 94 -40.39 -9.82 -7.06
N ASP A 95 -40.85 -9.21 -5.97
CA ASP A 95 -40.31 -9.43 -4.63
C ASP A 95 -40.37 -10.91 -4.23
N ILE A 96 -41.51 -11.58 -4.48
CA ILE A 96 -41.68 -13.00 -4.17
C ILE A 96 -40.74 -13.87 -5.01
N VAL A 97 -40.62 -13.59 -6.32
CA VAL A 97 -39.77 -14.37 -7.23
C VAL A 97 -38.30 -14.18 -6.88
N LEU A 98 -37.85 -12.94 -6.70
CA LEU A 98 -36.46 -12.62 -6.38
C LEU A 98 -36.06 -13.12 -5.00
N SER A 99 -36.92 -12.97 -3.99
CA SER A 99 -36.59 -13.43 -2.64
C SER A 99 -36.62 -14.96 -2.52
N PHE A 100 -37.55 -15.65 -3.19
CA PHE A 100 -37.54 -17.10 -3.28
C PHE A 100 -36.28 -17.64 -3.97
N GLY A 101 -35.93 -17.07 -5.12
CA GLY A 101 -34.67 -17.40 -5.81
C GLY A 101 -33.45 -17.14 -4.94
N GLY A 102 -33.43 -16.01 -4.23
CA GLY A 102 -32.39 -15.64 -3.26
C GLY A 102 -32.25 -16.67 -2.13
N LEU A 103 -33.35 -17.08 -1.49
CA LEU A 103 -33.34 -18.07 -0.40
C LEU A 103 -32.75 -19.42 -0.85
N ILE A 104 -33.03 -19.84 -2.09
CA ILE A 104 -32.52 -21.12 -2.62
C ILE A 104 -31.05 -21.02 -3.00
N VAL A 105 -30.68 -20.01 -3.78
CA VAL A 105 -29.29 -19.84 -4.28
C VAL A 105 -28.32 -19.60 -3.12
N LEU A 106 -28.77 -18.85 -2.10
CA LEU A 106 -27.94 -18.51 -0.95
C LEU A 106 -28.00 -19.56 0.17
N ALA A 107 -28.81 -20.62 0.07
CA ALA A 107 -28.96 -21.62 1.14
C ALA A 107 -27.62 -22.19 1.66
N PRO A 108 -26.62 -22.52 0.81
CA PRO A 108 -25.30 -22.95 1.30
C PRO A 108 -24.56 -21.84 2.06
N VAL A 109 -24.74 -20.58 1.66
CA VAL A 109 -24.16 -19.41 2.33
C VAL A 109 -24.83 -19.20 3.70
N TYR A 110 -26.15 -19.31 3.79
CA TYR A 110 -26.86 -19.28 5.07
C TYR A 110 -26.35 -20.36 6.01
N ALA A 111 -26.18 -21.59 5.54
CA ALA A 111 -25.68 -22.70 6.36
C ALA A 111 -24.25 -22.43 6.86
N GLY A 112 -23.35 -21.97 5.98
CA GLY A 112 -21.97 -21.65 6.35
C GLY A 112 -21.86 -20.51 7.36
N ILE A 113 -22.63 -19.42 7.16
CA ILE A 113 -22.67 -18.29 8.10
C ILE A 113 -23.26 -18.73 9.45
N SER A 114 -24.34 -19.51 9.42
CA SER A 114 -24.98 -20.04 10.64
C SER A 114 -24.00 -20.87 11.47
N LEU A 115 -23.25 -21.76 10.82
CA LEU A 115 -22.22 -22.57 11.48
C LEU A 115 -21.10 -21.68 12.05
N ALA A 116 -20.62 -20.69 11.30
CA ALA A 116 -19.59 -19.77 11.78
C ALA A 116 -20.05 -18.97 13.02
N ILE A 117 -21.30 -18.51 13.04
CA ILE A 117 -21.88 -17.79 14.18
C ILE A 117 -21.96 -18.68 15.43
N VAL A 118 -22.39 -19.94 15.29
CA VAL A 118 -22.48 -20.90 16.40
C VAL A 118 -21.10 -21.29 16.93
N ILE A 119 -20.10 -21.41 16.05
CA ILE A 119 -18.72 -21.71 16.45
C ILE A 119 -18.08 -20.53 17.22
N ASP A 120 -18.34 -19.29 16.80
CA ASP A 120 -17.74 -18.09 17.41
C ASP A 120 -18.40 -17.71 18.74
N ASP A 121 -19.72 -17.88 18.86
CA ASP A 121 -20.49 -17.68 20.09
C ASP A 121 -21.70 -18.65 20.09
N PRO A 122 -21.74 -19.72 20.91
CA PRO A 122 -22.87 -20.65 20.88
C PRO A 122 -24.22 -19.96 21.20
N GLY A 123 -25.29 -20.24 20.44
CA GLY A 123 -26.64 -19.73 20.69
C GLY A 123 -27.46 -19.48 19.42
N LEU A 124 -28.47 -18.61 19.52
CA LEU A 124 -29.37 -18.28 18.40
C LEU A 124 -28.61 -17.61 17.25
N VAL A 125 -28.77 -18.14 16.04
CA VAL A 125 -28.11 -17.64 14.82
C VAL A 125 -28.71 -16.33 14.32
N LEU A 126 -30.03 -16.19 14.43
CA LEU A 126 -30.77 -15.03 13.97
C LEU A 126 -31.04 -14.08 15.13
N PHE A 127 -30.92 -12.79 14.84
CA PHE A 127 -31.31 -11.68 15.69
C PHE A 127 -32.50 -10.97 15.05
N SER A 128 -33.52 -10.66 15.85
CA SER A 128 -34.70 -9.92 15.39
C SER A 128 -34.75 -8.55 16.06
N GLN A 129 -35.05 -7.51 15.28
CA GLN A 129 -35.13 -6.12 15.75
C GLN A 129 -36.45 -5.46 15.37
N LYS A 130 -37.00 -4.63 16.25
CA LYS A 130 -38.20 -3.84 15.95
C LYS A 130 -37.88 -2.69 14.98
N ARG A 131 -38.66 -2.59 13.89
CA ARG A 131 -38.46 -1.60 12.82
C ARG A 131 -39.77 -0.99 12.34
N VAL A 132 -39.67 0.22 11.77
CA VAL A 132 -40.78 0.94 11.14
C VAL A 132 -40.99 0.40 9.71
N GLY A 133 -42.21 -0.08 9.44
CA GLY A 133 -42.67 -0.59 8.15
C GLY A 133 -43.62 0.36 7.43
N LYS A 134 -44.35 -0.19 6.45
CA LYS A 134 -45.36 0.55 5.67
C LYS A 134 -46.42 1.13 6.62
N ASN A 135 -46.85 2.35 6.35
CA ASN A 135 -47.81 3.11 7.18
C ASN A 135 -47.37 3.24 8.64
N LYS A 136 -46.06 3.20 8.89
CA LYS A 136 -45.43 3.20 10.22
C LYS A 136 -45.79 2.01 11.11
N GLU A 137 -46.39 0.94 10.58
CA GLU A 137 -46.60 -0.31 11.33
C GLU A 137 -45.26 -0.92 11.73
N TYR A 138 -45.16 -1.46 12.96
CA TYR A 138 -43.93 -2.15 13.38
C TYR A 138 -43.88 -3.59 12.84
N PHE A 139 -42.68 -4.04 12.50
CA PHE A 139 -42.42 -5.42 12.13
C PHE A 139 -41.08 -5.92 12.69
N LYS A 140 -40.95 -7.25 12.79
CA LYS A 140 -39.73 -7.95 13.22
C LYS A 140 -38.78 -8.07 12.02
N LEU A 141 -37.68 -7.32 12.02
CA LEU A 141 -36.61 -7.41 11.01
C LEU A 141 -35.59 -8.47 11.40
N HIS A 142 -35.30 -9.42 10.51
CA HIS A 142 -34.34 -10.50 10.76
C HIS A 142 -32.95 -10.19 10.24
N LYS A 143 -31.94 -10.44 11.07
CA LYS A 143 -30.51 -10.36 10.73
C LYS A 143 -29.76 -11.56 11.26
N PHE A 144 -28.56 -11.80 10.74
CA PHE A 144 -27.64 -12.69 11.43
C PHE A 144 -27.13 -12.01 12.71
N ARG A 145 -26.99 -12.80 13.77
CA ARG A 145 -26.47 -12.31 15.03
C ARG A 145 -24.98 -11.97 14.87
N THR A 146 -24.65 -10.70 15.07
CA THR A 146 -23.28 -10.17 14.97
C THR A 146 -22.69 -9.73 16.31
N MET A 147 -23.49 -9.80 17.38
CA MET A 147 -23.09 -9.46 18.74
C MET A 147 -23.26 -10.66 19.66
N ARG A 148 -22.57 -10.67 20.79
CA ARG A 148 -22.61 -11.73 21.80
C ARG A 148 -24.02 -11.88 22.37
N MET A 149 -24.38 -13.10 22.79
CA MET A 149 -25.65 -13.34 23.49
C MET A 149 -25.84 -12.53 24.77
N SER A 150 -24.76 -12.05 25.40
CA SER A 150 -24.79 -11.20 26.59
C SER A 150 -25.08 -9.71 26.31
N THR A 151 -25.30 -9.32 25.05
CA THR A 151 -25.58 -7.93 24.68
C THR A 151 -26.99 -7.53 25.14
N PRO A 152 -27.19 -6.32 25.70
CA PRO A 152 -28.52 -5.81 26.01
C PRO A 152 -29.47 -5.88 24.79
N PRO A 153 -30.69 -6.42 24.94
CA PRO A 153 -31.61 -6.59 23.82
C PRO A 153 -32.18 -5.25 23.34
N ASP A 154 -32.45 -5.16 22.03
CA ASP A 154 -33.18 -4.07 21.36
C ASP A 154 -32.60 -2.64 21.51
N VAL A 155 -31.30 -2.52 21.84
CA VAL A 155 -30.58 -1.23 21.89
C VAL A 155 -29.79 -1.00 20.59
N PRO A 156 -29.90 0.18 19.93
CA PRO A 156 -29.06 0.53 18.78
C PRO A 156 -27.56 0.49 19.11
N THR A 157 -26.73 0.07 18.16
CA THR A 157 -25.29 -0.11 18.41
C THR A 157 -24.58 1.17 18.84
N HIS A 158 -24.95 2.34 18.32
CA HIS A 158 -24.35 3.63 18.69
C HIS A 158 -24.77 4.14 20.07
N MET A 159 -25.88 3.62 20.62
CA MET A 159 -26.36 3.94 21.97
C MET A 159 -25.67 3.09 23.04
N LEU A 160 -24.78 2.16 22.66
CA LEU A 160 -23.97 1.38 23.60
C LEU A 160 -22.68 2.15 23.94
N ALA A 161 -22.38 2.30 25.23
CA ALA A 161 -21.19 3.03 25.69
C ALA A 161 -19.86 2.46 25.15
N ASN A 162 -19.79 1.14 24.91
CA ASN A 162 -18.67 0.50 24.22
C ASN A 162 -19.22 -0.62 23.33
N PRO A 163 -19.54 -0.35 22.06
CA PRO A 163 -20.16 -1.33 21.17
C PRO A 163 -19.18 -2.44 20.77
N GLU A 164 -17.89 -2.12 20.66
CA GLU A 164 -16.85 -3.03 20.19
C GLU A 164 -16.68 -4.27 21.08
N GLN A 165 -16.93 -4.15 22.39
CA GLN A 165 -16.81 -5.28 23.33
C GLN A 165 -17.84 -6.39 23.05
N TYR A 166 -18.99 -6.03 22.47
CA TYR A 166 -20.11 -6.93 22.24
C TYR A 166 -20.10 -7.55 20.84
N ILE A 167 -19.36 -7.00 19.87
CA ILE A 167 -19.34 -7.52 18.50
C ILE A 167 -18.42 -8.75 18.42
N THR A 168 -18.91 -9.86 17.87
CA THR A 168 -18.13 -11.10 17.71
C THR A 168 -17.12 -11.00 16.55
N ARG A 169 -16.18 -11.93 16.43
CA ARG A 169 -15.17 -11.91 15.35
C ARG A 169 -15.82 -12.14 14.00
N VAL A 170 -16.73 -13.13 13.93
CA VAL A 170 -17.59 -13.38 12.77
C VAL A 170 -18.53 -12.20 12.57
N GLY A 171 -19.07 -11.62 13.64
CA GLY A 171 -19.92 -10.42 13.60
C GLY A 171 -19.26 -9.22 12.92
N LYS A 172 -18.00 -8.91 13.27
CA LYS A 172 -17.21 -7.85 12.60
C LYS A 172 -17.08 -8.10 11.10
N PHE A 173 -16.89 -9.35 10.68
CA PHE A 173 -16.86 -9.72 9.27
C PHE A 173 -18.24 -9.52 8.60
N LEU A 174 -19.31 -10.07 9.18
CA LEU A 174 -20.64 -10.01 8.59
C LEU A 174 -21.12 -8.57 8.37
N ARG A 175 -20.92 -7.68 9.37
CA ARG A 175 -21.27 -6.25 9.27
C ARG A 175 -20.53 -5.54 8.16
N LYS A 176 -19.21 -5.77 8.05
CA LYS A 176 -18.35 -5.13 7.05
C LYS A 176 -18.80 -5.41 5.62
N TYR A 177 -19.28 -6.61 5.35
CA TYR A 177 -19.75 -7.03 4.03
C TYR A 177 -21.28 -6.92 3.88
N SER A 178 -21.99 -6.36 4.88
CA SER A 178 -23.46 -6.34 4.97
C SER A 178 -24.10 -7.72 4.79
N LEU A 179 -23.36 -8.80 5.09
CA LEU A 179 -23.86 -10.17 5.02
C LEU A 179 -24.83 -10.47 6.17
N ASP A 180 -24.77 -9.68 7.25
CA ASP A 180 -25.69 -9.78 8.37
C ASP A 180 -27.15 -9.46 7.98
N GLU A 181 -27.35 -8.74 6.88
CA GLU A 181 -28.67 -8.35 6.38
C GLU A 181 -29.34 -9.41 5.48
N LEU A 182 -28.62 -10.48 5.10
CA LEU A 182 -29.19 -11.52 4.23
C LEU A 182 -30.51 -12.12 4.75
N PRO A 183 -30.71 -12.38 6.07
CA PRO A 183 -31.98 -12.91 6.55
C PRO A 183 -33.20 -12.04 6.24
N GLN A 184 -33.04 -10.74 5.92
CA GLN A 184 -34.13 -9.86 5.48
C GLN A 184 -34.77 -10.32 4.16
N ILE A 185 -34.13 -11.18 3.36
CA ILE A 185 -34.75 -11.81 2.19
C ILE A 185 -36.00 -12.62 2.59
N TRP A 186 -36.01 -13.20 3.80
CA TRP A 186 -37.20 -13.82 4.38
C TRP A 186 -38.30 -12.78 4.65
N ASP A 187 -37.94 -11.60 5.16
CA ASP A 187 -38.87 -10.50 5.43
C ASP A 187 -39.49 -9.92 4.14
N ILE A 188 -38.76 -9.99 3.03
CA ILE A 188 -39.30 -9.71 1.68
C ILE A 188 -40.28 -10.81 1.25
N PHE A 189 -39.91 -12.08 1.41
CA PHE A 189 -40.77 -13.21 1.02
C PHE A 189 -42.10 -13.22 1.80
N ILE A 190 -42.06 -13.03 3.12
CA ILE A 190 -43.26 -12.95 3.98
C ILE A 190 -44.11 -11.71 3.69
N GLY A 191 -43.47 -10.63 3.25
CA GLY A 191 -44.14 -9.44 2.71
C GLY A 191 -44.11 -8.20 3.61
N ASN A 192 -43.23 -8.17 4.62
CA ASN A 192 -42.96 -6.99 5.45
C ASN A 192 -42.09 -5.96 4.72
N MET A 193 -41.19 -6.44 3.87
CA MET A 193 -40.25 -5.63 3.09
C MET A 193 -40.44 -5.82 1.58
N SER A 194 -39.75 -4.98 0.82
CA SER A 194 -39.52 -5.12 -0.62
C SER A 194 -38.02 -5.23 -0.90
N VAL A 195 -37.64 -5.71 -2.09
CA VAL A 195 -36.24 -5.68 -2.53
C VAL A 195 -35.76 -4.24 -2.64
N ILE A 196 -36.57 -3.37 -3.25
CA ILE A 196 -36.29 -1.94 -3.43
C ILE A 196 -37.32 -1.10 -2.68
N GLY A 197 -36.85 -0.15 -1.87
CA GLY A 197 -37.68 0.77 -1.10
C GLY A 197 -36.86 1.62 -0.13
N PRO A 198 -37.45 2.61 0.55
CA PRO A 198 -36.80 3.34 1.64
C PRO A 198 -36.31 2.37 2.71
N ARG A 199 -35.08 2.51 3.20
CA ARG A 199 -34.55 1.62 4.25
C ARG A 199 -35.37 1.78 5.54
N SER A 200 -35.75 0.70 6.21
CA SER A 200 -36.56 0.77 7.44
C SER A 200 -35.86 1.58 8.55
N ALA A 201 -36.58 2.53 9.14
CA ALA A 201 -36.11 3.27 10.31
C ALA A 201 -36.14 2.38 11.56
N LEU A 202 -35.29 2.70 12.55
CA LEU A 202 -35.48 2.16 13.91
C LEU A 202 -36.80 2.66 14.48
N TRP A 203 -37.36 1.92 15.43
CA TRP A 203 -38.62 2.27 16.08
C TRP A 203 -38.54 3.58 16.89
N ASN A 204 -37.34 4.04 17.24
CA ASN A 204 -37.06 5.26 18.01
C ASN A 204 -36.29 6.32 17.20
N GLN A 205 -36.43 6.35 15.87
CA GLN A 205 -35.89 7.41 15.00
C GLN A 205 -37.00 8.38 14.58
N ASP A 206 -37.50 9.14 15.55
CA ASP A 206 -38.70 9.96 15.38
C ASP A 206 -38.51 11.10 14.37
N VAL A 207 -37.32 11.71 14.31
CA VAL A 207 -37.04 12.79 13.34
C VAL A 207 -37.05 12.23 11.93
N LEU A 208 -36.40 11.10 11.70
CA LEU A 208 -36.41 10.47 10.38
C LEU A 208 -37.81 10.01 9.97
N VAL A 209 -38.61 9.47 10.91
CA VAL A 209 -39.99 9.09 10.63
C VAL A 209 -40.82 10.31 10.25
N ALA A 210 -40.77 11.39 11.03
CA ALA A 210 -41.50 12.62 10.73
C ALA A 210 -41.07 13.27 9.40
N GLU A 211 -39.76 13.31 9.12
CA GLU A 211 -39.24 13.90 7.90
C GLU A 211 -39.65 13.09 6.66
N ARG A 212 -39.67 11.76 6.75
CA ARG A 212 -40.15 10.88 5.67
C ARG A 212 -41.64 10.99 5.40
N ASP A 213 -42.44 11.29 6.42
CA ASP A 213 -43.89 11.51 6.28
C ASP A 213 -44.20 12.71 5.38
N LYS A 214 -43.34 13.74 5.37
CA LYS A 214 -43.48 14.91 4.47
C LYS A 214 -43.45 14.53 2.99
N TYR A 215 -42.76 13.44 2.64
CA TYR A 215 -42.58 12.99 1.27
C TYR A 215 -43.28 11.66 0.94
N GLY A 216 -44.13 11.14 1.85
CA GLY A 216 -44.83 9.86 1.66
C GLY A 216 -43.92 8.62 1.67
N ALA A 217 -42.67 8.76 2.14
CA ALA A 217 -41.70 7.66 2.14
C ALA A 217 -42.07 6.53 3.13
N ASN A 218 -42.86 6.83 4.16
CA ASN A 218 -43.37 5.81 5.10
C ASN A 218 -44.60 5.05 4.57
N ASP A 219 -45.17 5.45 3.41
CA ASP A 219 -46.41 4.88 2.87
C ASP A 219 -46.17 3.68 1.96
N VAL A 220 -44.90 3.38 1.66
CA VAL A 220 -44.46 2.24 0.87
C VAL A 220 -43.73 1.23 1.75
N LYS A 221 -43.54 0.00 1.23
CA LYS A 221 -42.78 -1.01 1.98
C LYS A 221 -41.32 -0.61 2.09
N PRO A 222 -40.68 -0.82 3.24
CA PRO A 222 -39.25 -0.60 3.35
C PRO A 222 -38.48 -1.58 2.47
N GLY A 223 -37.36 -1.09 1.93
CA GLY A 223 -36.45 -1.86 1.08
C GLY A 223 -35.28 -2.47 1.83
N LEU A 224 -34.77 -3.60 1.33
CA LEU A 224 -33.41 -4.06 1.65
C LEU A 224 -32.36 -3.08 1.09
N THR A 225 -32.68 -2.49 -0.07
CA THR A 225 -31.94 -1.38 -0.68
C THR A 225 -32.89 -0.33 -1.24
N GLY A 226 -32.39 0.86 -1.58
CA GLY A 226 -33.20 1.98 -2.07
C GLY A 226 -32.39 3.12 -2.66
N TRP A 227 -33.09 4.17 -3.12
CA TRP A 227 -32.47 5.33 -3.78
C TRP A 227 -31.50 6.08 -2.87
N ALA A 228 -31.89 6.37 -1.62
CA ALA A 228 -30.98 6.97 -0.65
C ALA A 228 -29.78 6.07 -0.33
N GLN A 229 -29.96 4.73 -0.34
CA GLN A 229 -28.87 3.79 -0.07
C GLN A 229 -27.78 3.79 -1.15
N ILE A 230 -28.12 4.05 -2.42
CA ILE A 230 -27.12 4.11 -3.49
C ILE A 230 -26.53 5.51 -3.72
N ASN A 231 -27.05 6.54 -3.05
CA ASN A 231 -26.60 7.93 -3.18
C ASN A 231 -25.88 8.49 -1.93
N GLY A 232 -25.55 7.63 -0.95
CA GLY A 232 -24.78 8.03 0.24
C GLY A 232 -25.02 7.16 1.48
N ARG A 233 -26.11 6.38 1.50
CA ARG A 233 -26.45 5.40 2.56
C ARG A 233 -26.53 6.03 3.97
N ASP A 234 -25.47 5.90 4.75
CA ASP A 234 -25.41 6.35 6.15
C ASP A 234 -24.71 7.73 6.27
N GLU A 235 -24.06 8.23 5.20
CA GLU A 235 -23.41 9.55 5.15
C GLU A 235 -24.39 10.71 4.91
N LEU A 236 -25.66 10.41 4.59
CA LEU A 236 -26.68 11.42 4.29
C LEU A 236 -27.31 11.98 5.56
N GLU A 237 -27.38 13.31 5.66
CA GLU A 237 -28.19 14.00 6.66
C GLU A 237 -29.68 13.62 6.52
N ILE A 238 -30.41 13.58 7.65
CA ILE A 238 -31.81 13.11 7.72
C ILE A 238 -32.72 13.81 6.68
N PRO A 239 -32.69 15.16 6.51
CA PRO A 239 -33.54 15.83 5.51
C PRO A 239 -33.24 15.41 4.07
N ILE A 240 -31.96 15.25 3.74
CA ILE A 240 -31.54 14.83 2.39
C ILE A 240 -31.96 13.38 2.14
N LYS A 241 -31.77 12.52 3.14
CA LYS A 241 -32.17 11.10 3.09
C LYS A 241 -33.67 10.94 2.87
N ALA A 242 -34.49 11.62 3.66
CA ALA A 242 -35.94 11.59 3.55
C ALA A 242 -36.43 12.12 2.19
N LYS A 243 -35.82 13.19 1.67
CA LYS A 243 -36.12 13.73 0.35
C LYS A 243 -35.79 12.75 -0.78
N LEU A 244 -34.64 12.06 -0.71
CA LEU A 244 -34.29 11.02 -1.68
C LEU A 244 -35.25 9.82 -1.59
N ASP A 245 -35.59 9.39 -0.38
CA ASP A 245 -36.59 8.33 -0.20
C ASP A 245 -37.97 8.75 -0.77
N GLY A 246 -38.34 10.02 -0.66
CA GLY A 246 -39.51 10.62 -1.31
C GLY A 246 -39.44 10.64 -2.84
N GLU A 247 -38.30 11.05 -3.40
CA GLU A 247 -38.05 11.05 -4.85
C GLU A 247 -38.22 9.64 -5.44
N TYR A 248 -37.79 8.63 -4.69
CA TYR A 248 -38.02 7.24 -5.06
C TYR A 248 -39.51 6.90 -5.12
N VAL A 249 -40.29 7.28 -4.09
CA VAL A 249 -41.74 7.04 -4.08
C VAL A 249 -42.43 7.73 -5.26
N GLU A 250 -41.99 8.94 -5.62
CA GLU A 250 -42.51 9.68 -6.77
C GLU A 250 -42.24 8.95 -8.10
N LYS A 251 -40.98 8.50 -8.30
CA LYS A 251 -40.49 7.93 -9.56
C LYS A 251 -40.58 6.41 -9.66
N GLU A 252 -41.19 5.78 -8.66
CA GLU A 252 -41.24 4.32 -8.52
C GLU A 252 -41.77 3.65 -9.81
N SER A 253 -40.90 2.83 -10.41
CA SER A 253 -41.17 2.10 -11.65
C SER A 253 -40.16 0.95 -11.80
N LEU A 254 -40.46 0.01 -12.71
CA LEU A 254 -39.58 -1.13 -12.98
C LEU A 254 -38.14 -0.72 -13.33
N LEU A 255 -37.99 0.33 -14.15
CA LEU A 255 -36.67 0.84 -14.55
C LEU A 255 -35.93 1.48 -13.38
N PHE A 256 -36.65 2.20 -12.52
CA PHE A 256 -36.06 2.82 -11.34
C PHE A 256 -35.65 1.77 -10.30
N ASP A 257 -36.46 0.72 -10.10
CA ASP A 257 -36.11 -0.43 -9.25
C ASP A 257 -34.88 -1.17 -9.77
N ALA A 258 -34.80 -1.42 -11.08
CA ALA A 258 -33.62 -2.03 -11.70
C ALA A 258 -32.37 -1.15 -11.50
N LYS A 259 -32.51 0.17 -11.65
CA LYS A 259 -31.44 1.14 -11.38
C LYS A 259 -30.94 1.05 -9.93
N CYS A 260 -31.85 1.02 -8.96
CA CYS A 260 -31.51 0.85 -7.55
C CYS A 260 -30.86 -0.52 -7.28
N PHE A 261 -31.40 -1.60 -7.85
CA PHE A 261 -30.88 -2.96 -7.69
C PHE A 261 -29.43 -3.10 -8.17
N PHE A 262 -29.16 -2.71 -9.41
CA PHE A 262 -27.80 -2.77 -9.98
C PHE A 262 -26.85 -1.76 -9.34
N GLY A 263 -27.34 -0.56 -8.99
CA GLY A 263 -26.59 0.41 -8.21
C GLY A 263 -26.12 -0.15 -6.87
N THR A 264 -26.98 -0.95 -6.23
CA THR A 264 -26.65 -1.63 -4.96
C THR A 264 -25.57 -2.68 -5.13
N ILE A 265 -25.67 -3.54 -6.16
CA ILE A 265 -24.64 -4.55 -6.46
C ILE A 265 -23.28 -3.87 -6.60
N PHE A 266 -23.22 -2.74 -7.31
CA PHE A 266 -21.99 -1.99 -7.51
C PHE A 266 -21.48 -1.31 -6.23
N SER A 267 -22.38 -0.70 -5.43
CA SER A 267 -22.03 -0.06 -4.15
C SER A 267 -21.51 -1.08 -3.13
N VAL A 268 -22.15 -2.25 -3.01
CA VAL A 268 -21.77 -3.32 -2.09
C VAL A 268 -20.43 -3.95 -2.49
N LEU A 269 -20.18 -4.15 -3.78
CA LEU A 269 -18.89 -4.65 -4.29
C LEU A 269 -17.72 -3.66 -4.07
N ARG A 270 -18.00 -2.37 -3.91
CA ARG A 270 -17.00 -1.31 -3.70
C ARG A 270 -16.77 -0.92 -2.24
N HIS A 271 -17.61 -1.41 -1.32
CA HIS A 271 -17.63 -1.00 0.10
C HIS A 271 -17.87 0.51 0.31
N ASP A 272 -18.58 1.17 -0.60
CA ASP A 272 -18.87 2.60 -0.49
C ASP A 272 -19.95 2.85 0.60
N GLY A 273 -19.71 3.79 1.53
CA GLY A 273 -20.73 4.39 2.41
C GLY A 273 -21.19 3.58 3.65
N VAL A 274 -20.40 2.66 4.18
CA VAL A 274 -20.73 1.94 5.44
C VAL A 274 -20.19 2.71 6.65
N VAL A 275 -21.06 3.41 7.37
CA VAL A 275 -20.73 4.06 8.66
C VAL A 275 -21.49 3.32 9.76
N GLU A 276 -20.77 2.83 10.77
CA GLU A 276 -21.36 2.01 11.83
C GLU A 276 -22.15 2.90 12.80
N GLY A 277 -23.49 2.90 12.68
CA GLY A 277 -24.39 3.39 13.74
C GLY A 277 -24.72 4.88 13.78
N GLY A 278 -24.35 5.73 12.81
CA GLY A 278 -24.71 7.16 12.85
C GLY A 278 -25.49 7.61 11.62
N THR A 279 -26.59 8.34 11.81
CA THR A 279 -27.09 9.31 10.82
C THR A 279 -26.24 10.58 10.94
N GLY A 280 -25.78 11.10 9.81
CA GLY A 280 -24.79 12.19 9.74
C GLY A 280 -25.05 13.34 10.74
N GLU A 281 -24.07 13.59 11.61
CA GLU A 281 -24.06 14.75 12.50
C GLU A 281 -23.97 16.06 11.69
N MET A 282 -24.75 17.07 12.08
CA MET A 282 -24.74 18.41 11.51
C MET A 282 -23.38 19.10 11.74
N LYS A 283 -22.68 19.50 10.67
CA LYS A 283 -21.47 20.33 10.79
C LYS A 283 -21.82 21.81 11.04
N LYS A 284 -21.25 22.36 12.11
CA LYS A 284 -21.20 23.81 12.40
C LYS A 284 -20.47 24.58 11.31
N THR A 285 -21.15 25.58 10.75
CA THR A 285 -20.61 26.59 9.83
C THR A 285 -19.69 27.55 10.58
N ILE A 286 -18.52 27.87 10.02
CA ILE A 286 -17.74 29.05 10.42
C ILE A 286 -17.76 30.01 9.23
N ASP A 287 -18.11 31.25 9.54
CA ASP A 287 -18.42 32.33 8.62
C ASP A 287 -17.25 32.71 7.70
N ALA A 288 -17.59 32.92 6.43
CA ALA A 288 -16.70 33.54 5.45
C ALA A 288 -16.77 35.06 5.61
N ALA A 289 -15.67 35.70 5.98
CA ALA A 289 -15.54 37.15 5.96
C ALA A 289 -14.20 37.61 5.35
N SER A 290 -14.35 38.58 4.44
CA SER A 290 -13.43 39.67 4.04
C SER A 290 -12.42 39.46 2.89
N ASN A 291 -12.29 40.53 2.11
CA ASN A 291 -11.56 40.71 0.85
C ASN A 291 -10.06 40.41 0.97
N ASP A 292 -9.62 39.22 0.52
CA ASP A 292 -8.19 38.87 0.51
C ASP A 292 -7.56 39.12 -0.88
N ASN A 293 -6.66 40.10 -0.94
CA ASN A 293 -5.89 40.48 -2.13
C ASN A 293 -5.11 39.29 -2.73
N ILE A 294 -5.19 39.13 -4.06
CA ILE A 294 -4.59 38.05 -4.87
C ILE A 294 -3.04 37.97 -4.75
N GLY A 295 -2.41 38.97 -4.14
CA GLY A 295 -0.95 39.21 -4.13
C GLY A 295 -0.52 39.89 -5.44
N LYS A 296 0.60 40.63 -5.42
CA LYS A 296 1.17 41.22 -6.65
C LYS A 296 1.63 40.08 -7.57
N ILE A 297 1.04 39.97 -8.76
CA ILE A 297 1.35 38.91 -9.74
C ILE A 297 2.51 39.36 -10.62
N GLY A 298 3.57 38.56 -10.67
CA GLY A 298 4.78 38.84 -11.44
C GLY A 298 5.65 39.94 -10.81
N PHE A 299 6.54 40.49 -11.61
CA PHE A 299 7.42 41.61 -11.23
C PHE A 299 6.74 42.96 -11.49
N GLU A 300 7.07 43.98 -10.70
CA GLU A 300 6.53 45.34 -10.88
C GLU A 300 7.13 46.05 -12.10
N GLU A 301 8.42 45.84 -12.33
CA GLU A 301 9.17 46.36 -13.46
C GLU A 301 9.86 45.21 -14.21
N PRO A 302 10.23 45.41 -15.48
CA PRO A 302 11.06 44.44 -16.21
C PRO A 302 12.36 44.16 -15.46
N VAL A 303 12.64 42.88 -15.24
CA VAL A 303 13.83 42.44 -14.50
C VAL A 303 14.97 42.08 -15.45
N LYS A 304 16.19 41.99 -14.93
CA LYS A 304 17.34 41.46 -15.67
C LYS A 304 18.03 40.40 -14.81
N VAL A 305 18.03 39.15 -15.28
CA VAL A 305 18.68 38.05 -14.58
C VAL A 305 20.20 38.20 -14.68
N ASP A 306 20.89 38.16 -13.54
CA ASP A 306 22.34 38.08 -13.48
C ASP A 306 22.79 36.61 -13.53
N PHE A 307 23.19 36.16 -14.72
CA PHE A 307 23.69 34.80 -14.95
C PHE A 307 25.12 34.56 -14.44
N PHE A 308 25.78 35.58 -13.87
CA PHE A 308 27.08 35.43 -13.22
C PHE A 308 26.97 35.36 -11.68
N ALA A 309 25.78 35.59 -11.14
CA ALA A 309 25.56 35.49 -9.71
C ALA A 309 25.71 34.04 -9.22
N HIS A 310 26.30 33.90 -8.03
CA HIS A 310 26.38 32.65 -7.30
C HIS A 310 25.43 32.70 -6.11
N LYS A 311 24.64 31.64 -5.90
CA LYS A 311 23.62 31.53 -4.84
C LYS A 311 23.71 30.19 -4.13
N LYS A 312 23.61 30.21 -2.81
CA LYS A 312 23.45 29.00 -2.00
C LYS A 312 21.97 28.76 -1.71
N VAL A 313 21.45 27.60 -2.12
CA VAL A 313 20.02 27.27 -2.06
C VAL A 313 19.79 26.05 -1.18
N LEU A 314 18.87 26.17 -0.22
CA LEU A 314 18.40 25.06 0.60
C LEU A 314 17.06 24.54 0.10
N ILE A 315 17.01 23.28 -0.32
CA ILE A 315 15.75 22.59 -0.63
C ILE A 315 15.23 21.88 0.61
N THR A 316 14.05 22.27 1.08
CA THR A 316 13.40 21.58 2.22
C THR A 316 12.35 20.58 1.70
N GLY A 317 12.55 19.30 1.97
CA GLY A 317 11.71 18.20 1.46
C GLY A 317 12.48 17.22 0.58
N ALA A 318 13.47 16.54 1.16
CA ALA A 318 14.28 15.51 0.50
C ALA A 318 13.42 14.46 -0.22
N GLY A 319 13.84 14.06 -1.43
CA GLY A 319 13.12 13.08 -2.25
C GLY A 319 11.82 13.57 -2.90
N SER A 320 11.51 14.87 -2.81
CA SER A 320 10.41 15.47 -3.58
C SER A 320 10.71 15.47 -5.08
N TYR A 321 9.71 15.17 -5.91
CA TYR A 321 9.91 15.11 -7.37
C TYR A 321 10.38 16.44 -7.95
N ILE A 322 9.77 17.54 -7.52
CA ILE A 322 10.07 18.88 -8.04
C ILE A 322 11.43 19.35 -7.52
N GLY A 323 11.74 19.14 -6.24
CA GLY A 323 13.05 19.49 -5.67
C GLY A 323 14.20 18.74 -6.32
N GLU A 324 14.07 17.42 -6.51
CA GLU A 324 15.11 16.63 -7.19
C GLU A 324 15.24 16.99 -8.68
N SER A 325 14.14 17.33 -9.34
CA SER A 325 14.17 17.77 -10.74
C SER A 325 14.88 19.12 -10.88
N PHE A 326 14.57 20.07 -10.00
CA PHE A 326 15.25 21.37 -9.94
C PHE A 326 16.75 21.19 -9.66
N ARG A 327 17.12 20.42 -8.62
CA ARG A 327 18.53 20.15 -8.29
C ARG A 327 19.29 19.56 -9.47
N LYS A 328 18.71 18.58 -10.16
CA LYS A 328 19.32 17.94 -11.33
C LYS A 328 19.44 18.92 -12.52
N TYR A 329 18.40 19.70 -12.77
CA TYR A 329 18.39 20.69 -13.86
C TYR A 329 19.41 21.80 -13.60
N ALA A 330 19.41 22.38 -12.40
CA ALA A 330 20.35 23.40 -11.97
C ALA A 330 21.80 22.88 -12.05
N ALA A 331 22.10 21.65 -11.59
CA ALA A 331 23.43 21.08 -11.74
C ALA A 331 23.89 20.93 -13.21
N GLY A 332 22.96 20.66 -14.13
CA GLY A 332 23.26 20.48 -15.56
C GLY A 332 23.34 21.77 -16.38
N HIS A 333 22.67 22.84 -15.94
CA HIS A 333 22.51 24.08 -16.71
C HIS A 333 23.07 25.33 -16.01
N TYR A 334 23.22 25.27 -14.68
CA TYR A 334 23.55 26.37 -13.77
C TYR A 334 24.53 25.91 -12.67
N GLY A 335 25.38 24.91 -12.95
CA GLY A 335 26.24 24.28 -11.95
C GLY A 335 27.27 25.22 -11.32
N GLU A 336 27.66 26.28 -12.04
CA GLU A 336 28.55 27.34 -11.53
C GLU A 336 27.79 28.45 -10.78
N ASN A 337 26.46 28.46 -10.85
CA ASN A 337 25.63 29.48 -10.21
C ASN A 337 25.05 29.03 -8.86
N PHE A 338 24.86 27.71 -8.67
CA PHE A 338 24.15 27.20 -7.49
C PHE A 338 24.94 26.17 -6.70
N GLU A 339 25.09 26.44 -5.41
CA GLU A 339 25.40 25.44 -4.40
C GLU A 339 24.08 25.01 -3.73
N ILE A 340 23.71 23.73 -3.86
CA ILE A 340 22.38 23.24 -3.46
C ILE A 340 22.50 22.17 -2.38
N ASP A 341 21.95 22.47 -1.21
CA ASP A 341 21.77 21.52 -0.11
C ASP A 341 20.31 21.05 -0.02
N VAL A 342 20.10 19.85 0.51
CA VAL A 342 18.77 19.25 0.66
C VAL A 342 18.61 18.69 2.06
N ILE A 343 17.47 18.96 2.70
CA ILE A 343 17.16 18.44 4.03
C ILE A 343 15.80 17.72 4.08
N ASP A 344 15.74 16.66 4.89
CA ASP A 344 14.49 15.97 5.21
C ASP A 344 13.75 16.74 6.31
N MET A 345 12.42 16.76 6.21
CA MET A 345 11.52 17.47 7.12
C MET A 345 10.68 16.50 7.97
N ILE A 346 10.84 15.17 7.79
CA ILE A 346 9.99 14.13 8.41
C ILE A 346 10.22 13.97 9.92
N ASP A 347 11.48 13.92 10.35
CA ASP A 347 11.84 13.60 11.75
C ASP A 347 12.03 14.84 12.65
N GLY A 348 11.90 16.04 12.07
CA GLY A 348 12.02 17.31 12.78
C GLY A 348 13.45 17.80 13.03
N THR A 349 14.49 17.05 12.65
CA THR A 349 15.90 17.43 12.85
C THR A 349 16.29 18.72 12.13
N TRP A 350 15.64 19.03 11.01
CA TRP A 350 15.79 20.26 10.24
C TRP A 350 15.63 21.55 11.07
N ARG A 351 14.88 21.51 12.18
CA ARG A 351 14.70 22.66 13.08
C ARG A 351 16.03 23.12 13.69
N ASN A 352 16.97 22.20 13.85
CA ASN A 352 18.31 22.47 14.39
C ASN A 352 19.33 22.80 13.29
N HIS A 353 18.99 22.65 12.01
CA HIS A 353 19.87 23.00 10.90
C HIS A 353 19.99 24.53 10.79
N ASP A 354 21.20 25.02 10.56
CA ASP A 354 21.45 26.47 10.41
C ASP A 354 21.11 26.94 8.99
N PHE A 355 20.20 27.92 8.90
CA PHE A 355 19.73 28.47 7.63
C PHE A 355 20.50 29.73 7.21
N SER A 356 21.36 30.27 8.08
CA SER A 356 21.98 31.60 7.89
C SER A 356 22.91 31.70 6.68
N SER A 357 23.47 30.57 6.24
CA SER A 357 24.38 30.50 5.09
C SER A 357 23.70 30.49 3.72
N TYR A 358 22.36 30.39 3.66
CA TYR A 358 21.62 30.27 2.40
C TYR A 358 21.07 31.61 1.91
N ASP A 359 21.20 31.86 0.61
CA ASP A 359 20.56 32.99 -0.05
C ASP A 359 19.05 32.76 -0.23
N SER A 360 18.68 31.54 -0.61
CA SER A 360 17.30 31.15 -0.88
C SER A 360 16.92 29.83 -0.23
N VAL A 361 15.71 29.74 0.32
CA VAL A 361 15.11 28.49 0.78
C VAL A 361 13.99 28.10 -0.18
N TYR A 362 14.11 26.93 -0.81
CA TYR A 362 13.09 26.36 -1.68
C TYR A 362 12.26 25.30 -0.95
N HIS A 363 11.03 25.67 -0.58
CA HIS A 363 10.14 24.81 0.18
C HIS A 363 9.24 23.96 -0.71
N VAL A 364 9.54 22.66 -0.75
CA VAL A 364 8.84 21.63 -1.53
C VAL A 364 8.27 20.49 -0.67
N ALA A 365 8.47 20.55 0.65
CA ALA A 365 7.82 19.65 1.59
C ALA A 365 6.30 19.89 1.56
N GLY A 366 5.54 18.81 1.36
CA GLY A 366 4.10 18.92 1.22
C GLY A 366 3.44 17.63 0.80
N ILE A 367 2.20 17.43 1.22
CA ILE A 367 1.37 16.32 0.77
C ILE A 367 0.62 16.77 -0.48
N ALA A 368 0.82 16.08 -1.59
CA ALA A 368 0.14 16.30 -2.87
C ALA A 368 -0.68 15.08 -3.30
N HIS A 369 -1.60 15.26 -4.26
CA HIS A 369 -2.43 14.21 -4.87
C HIS A 369 -3.47 13.54 -3.94
N ALA A 370 -4.16 14.31 -3.10
CA ALA A 370 -5.23 13.82 -2.22
C ALA A 370 -6.43 13.22 -2.99
N ASP A 371 -6.96 12.07 -2.54
CA ASP A 371 -8.34 11.65 -2.85
C ASP A 371 -9.28 12.43 -1.92
N VAL A 372 -9.73 13.59 -2.38
CA VAL A 372 -10.55 14.53 -1.58
C VAL A 372 -11.96 14.02 -1.29
N GLY A 373 -12.36 12.87 -1.83
CA GLY A 373 -13.73 12.36 -1.76
C GLY A 373 -14.06 11.55 -0.50
N ASN A 374 -13.08 11.01 0.24
CA ASN A 374 -13.36 10.27 1.48
C ASN A 374 -12.11 10.19 2.38
N VAL A 375 -11.97 11.17 3.29
CA VAL A 375 -10.76 11.35 4.12
C VAL A 375 -11.16 11.55 5.57
N SER A 376 -10.58 10.77 6.48
CA SER A 376 -10.84 10.91 7.92
C SER A 376 -10.44 12.30 8.42
N GLU A 377 -11.12 12.82 9.45
CA GLU A 377 -10.78 14.12 10.04
C GLU A 377 -9.32 14.17 10.53
N LYS A 378 -8.77 13.06 11.03
CA LYS A 378 -7.34 12.93 11.36
C LYS A 378 -6.43 13.15 10.15
N THR A 379 -6.82 12.64 8.98
CA THR A 379 -6.02 12.81 7.76
C THR A 379 -6.15 14.23 7.22
N LYS A 380 -7.34 14.84 7.29
CA LYS A 380 -7.52 16.26 6.93
C LYS A 380 -6.64 17.16 7.81
N LYS A 381 -6.62 16.95 9.12
CA LYS A 381 -5.74 17.70 10.04
C LYS A 381 -4.27 17.62 9.62
N LYS A 382 -3.79 16.43 9.27
CA LYS A 382 -2.41 16.22 8.78
C LYS A 382 -2.09 17.02 7.51
N TYR A 383 -3.08 17.28 6.64
CA TYR A 383 -2.85 18.13 5.46
C TYR A 383 -2.57 19.58 5.86
N TYR A 384 -3.30 20.14 6.83
CA TYR A 384 -3.03 21.49 7.32
C TYR A 384 -1.69 21.55 8.07
N GLU A 385 -1.42 20.58 8.95
CA GLU A 385 -0.14 20.50 9.68
C GLU A 385 1.07 20.52 8.72
N VAL A 386 1.01 19.79 7.61
CA VAL A 386 2.14 19.67 6.67
C VAL A 386 2.14 20.73 5.58
N ASN A 387 0.99 21.07 4.98
CA ASN A 387 0.97 22.01 3.85
C ASN A 387 0.89 23.47 4.28
N THR A 388 0.34 23.74 5.48
CA THR A 388 0.12 25.08 6.02
C THR A 388 1.12 25.36 7.12
N ASP A 389 1.04 24.64 8.24
CA ASP A 389 1.77 25.01 9.46
C ASP A 389 3.28 24.84 9.27
N LEU A 390 3.71 23.69 8.73
CA LEU A 390 5.13 23.44 8.45
C LEU A 390 5.73 24.44 7.46
N ALA A 391 4.96 24.88 6.45
CA ALA A 391 5.43 25.84 5.46
C ALA A 391 5.65 27.22 6.09
N ILE A 392 4.72 27.67 6.93
CA ILE A 392 4.81 28.94 7.67
C ILE A 392 5.97 28.87 8.68
N GLU A 393 6.10 27.77 9.42
CA GLU A 393 7.19 27.54 10.36
C GLU A 393 8.56 27.61 9.67
N THR A 394 8.69 26.94 8.52
CA THR A 394 9.95 26.93 7.75
C THR A 394 10.28 28.33 7.22
N ALA A 395 9.28 29.06 6.71
CA ALA A 395 9.46 30.43 6.25
C ALA A 395 9.88 31.37 7.38
N GLN A 396 9.26 31.24 8.56
CA GLN A 396 9.64 32.03 9.74
C GLN A 396 11.07 31.74 10.18
N LYS A 397 11.50 30.47 10.17
CA LYS A 397 12.88 30.09 10.48
C LYS A 397 13.86 30.69 9.46
N ALA A 398 13.55 30.62 8.16
CA ALA A 398 14.37 31.23 7.12
C ALA A 398 14.53 32.74 7.32
N LYS A 399 13.41 33.43 7.59
CA LYS A 399 13.41 34.86 7.90
C LYS A 399 14.28 35.20 9.12
N ASN A 400 14.11 34.46 10.21
CA ASN A 400 14.87 34.68 11.45
C ASN A 400 16.37 34.40 11.28
N ALA A 401 16.73 33.53 10.34
CA ALA A 401 18.12 33.21 10.02
C ALA A 401 18.77 34.22 9.05
N GLY A 402 18.01 35.20 8.53
CA GLY A 402 18.53 36.20 7.60
C GLY A 402 18.62 35.73 6.14
N VAL A 403 17.95 34.63 5.78
CA VAL A 403 17.81 34.20 4.37
C VAL A 403 17.10 35.32 3.60
N LYS A 404 17.50 35.62 2.35
CA LYS A 404 16.93 36.74 1.59
C LYS A 404 15.66 36.37 0.84
N GLN A 405 15.54 35.13 0.36
CA GLN A 405 14.41 34.68 -0.43
C GLN A 405 13.81 33.35 0.06
N PHE A 406 12.49 33.27 0.12
CA PHE A 406 11.76 32.03 0.38
C PHE A 406 10.82 31.70 -0.78
N VAL A 407 11.03 30.55 -1.41
CA VAL A 407 10.28 30.09 -2.58
C VAL A 407 9.30 28.99 -2.17
N PHE A 408 8.00 29.22 -2.31
CA PHE A 408 6.93 28.31 -1.89
C PHE A 408 6.09 27.78 -3.06
N MET A 409 5.80 26.47 -3.04
CA MET A 409 4.96 25.80 -4.03
C MET A 409 3.48 25.69 -3.59
N SER A 410 2.67 26.64 -4.07
CA SER A 410 1.20 26.59 -4.08
C SER A 410 0.70 25.84 -5.33
N SER A 411 -0.56 26.05 -5.76
CA SER A 411 -1.11 25.37 -6.95
C SER A 411 -2.39 26.03 -7.49
N MET A 412 -2.66 25.85 -8.78
CA MET A 412 -3.90 26.26 -9.45
C MET A 412 -5.20 25.79 -8.77
N ILE A 413 -5.15 24.73 -7.96
CA ILE A 413 -6.32 24.22 -7.24
C ILE A 413 -6.92 25.21 -6.23
N ILE A 414 -6.16 26.22 -5.80
CA ILE A 414 -6.69 27.28 -4.92
C ILE A 414 -7.80 28.08 -5.59
N TYR A 415 -7.89 28.07 -6.93
CA TYR A 415 -8.96 28.70 -7.68
C TYR A 415 -10.18 27.80 -7.86
N GLY A 416 -10.20 26.59 -7.30
CA GLY A 416 -11.34 25.66 -7.34
C GLY A 416 -11.27 24.63 -8.49
N GLU A 417 -12.42 24.05 -8.86
CA GLU A 417 -12.47 22.93 -9.81
C GLU A 417 -12.48 23.35 -11.29
N SER A 418 -12.13 22.41 -12.17
CA SER A 418 -12.23 22.61 -13.63
C SER A 418 -13.68 22.80 -14.07
N ALA A 419 -13.90 23.51 -15.18
CA ALA A 419 -15.23 23.60 -15.77
C ALA A 419 -15.74 22.22 -16.18
N GLY A 420 -17.06 22.00 -16.06
CA GLY A 420 -17.70 20.81 -16.59
C GLY A 420 -17.55 20.67 -18.11
N TYR A 421 -17.78 19.47 -18.62
CA TYR A 421 -17.71 19.14 -20.04
C TYR A 421 -18.38 20.20 -20.93
N GLY A 422 -17.65 20.69 -21.94
CA GLY A 422 -18.12 21.70 -22.90
C GLY A 422 -18.12 23.15 -22.41
N LYS A 423 -17.70 23.43 -21.17
CA LYS A 423 -17.53 24.79 -20.63
C LYS A 423 -16.05 25.15 -20.50
N LYS A 424 -15.75 26.45 -20.60
CA LYS A 424 -14.40 27.01 -20.38
C LYS A 424 -14.35 27.75 -19.04
N ARG A 425 -13.27 27.54 -18.28
CA ARG A 425 -12.91 28.34 -17.11
C ARG A 425 -11.53 28.92 -17.34
N LYS A 426 -11.45 30.24 -17.49
CA LYS A 426 -10.20 31.00 -17.61
C LYS A 426 -9.96 31.74 -16.29
N ILE A 427 -8.75 31.62 -15.75
CA ILE A 427 -8.27 32.34 -14.57
C ILE A 427 -7.42 33.50 -15.06
N ASP A 428 -7.82 34.72 -14.71
CA ASP A 428 -7.15 35.97 -15.05
C ASP A 428 -6.76 36.75 -13.77
N ARG A 429 -6.25 37.98 -13.94
CA ARG A 429 -5.82 38.83 -12.82
C ARG A 429 -6.95 39.18 -11.84
N ASN A 430 -8.20 39.10 -12.27
CA ASN A 430 -9.38 39.44 -11.47
C ASN A 430 -10.02 38.21 -10.80
N THR A 431 -9.50 37.01 -11.10
CA THR A 431 -10.04 35.77 -10.56
C THR A 431 -9.53 35.55 -9.14
N HIS A 432 -10.45 35.49 -8.18
CA HIS A 432 -10.11 35.32 -6.77
C HIS A 432 -9.94 33.83 -6.41
N PRO A 433 -8.95 33.48 -5.56
CA PRO A 433 -8.84 32.13 -4.99
C PRO A 433 -10.12 31.74 -4.24
N ALA A 434 -10.65 30.57 -4.57
CA ALA A 434 -11.86 29.97 -3.99
C ALA A 434 -11.68 28.44 -4.00
N PRO A 435 -10.90 27.88 -3.06
CA PRO A 435 -10.60 26.46 -3.04
C PRO A 435 -11.86 25.63 -2.82
N ALA A 436 -12.05 24.58 -3.63
CA ALA A 436 -13.25 23.75 -3.59
C ALA A 436 -13.17 22.57 -2.59
N ASN A 437 -12.02 22.35 -1.96
CA ASN A 437 -11.78 21.25 -1.03
C ASN A 437 -10.65 21.57 -0.03
N PHE A 438 -10.53 20.77 1.03
CA PHE A 438 -9.55 20.96 2.11
C PHE A 438 -8.09 20.96 1.62
N TYR A 439 -7.77 20.23 0.54
CA TYR A 439 -6.40 20.22 0.01
C TYR A 439 -6.07 21.57 -0.64
N GLY A 440 -6.98 22.08 -1.48
CA GLY A 440 -6.84 23.43 -2.05
C GLY A 440 -6.83 24.51 -0.99
N ASP A 441 -7.66 24.37 0.05
CA ASP A 441 -7.70 25.32 1.17
C ASP A 441 -6.39 25.30 1.97
N SER A 442 -5.83 24.13 2.33
CA SER A 442 -4.53 24.05 3.01
C SER A 442 -3.40 24.77 2.24
N LYS A 443 -3.41 24.68 0.90
CA LYS A 443 -2.45 25.39 0.05
C LYS A 443 -2.71 26.89 0.00
N TRP A 444 -3.98 27.31 0.04
CA TRP A 444 -4.35 28.71 0.09
C TRP A 444 -3.98 29.37 1.42
N GLN A 445 -4.23 28.70 2.55
CA GLN A 445 -3.84 29.21 3.86
C GLN A 445 -2.32 29.34 3.98
N ALA A 446 -1.57 28.37 3.45
CA ALA A 446 -0.11 28.42 3.40
C ALA A 446 0.40 29.60 2.55
N ASP A 447 -0.16 29.77 1.34
CA ASP A 447 0.14 30.87 0.42
C ASP A 447 -0.04 32.24 1.10
N LYS A 448 -1.14 32.44 1.83
CA LYS A 448 -1.36 33.65 2.63
C LYS A 448 -0.36 33.79 3.77
N GLY A 449 -0.17 32.71 4.54
CA GLY A 449 0.69 32.71 5.72
C GLY A 449 2.13 33.05 5.40
N VAL A 450 2.72 32.46 4.36
CA VAL A 450 4.11 32.75 3.98
C VAL A 450 4.24 34.15 3.39
N ARG A 451 3.28 34.64 2.59
CA ARG A 451 3.34 36.00 2.04
C ARG A 451 3.25 37.09 3.10
N ALA A 452 2.51 36.83 4.18
CA ALA A 452 2.43 37.76 5.31
C ALA A 452 3.79 37.99 6.00
N LEU A 453 4.77 37.09 5.77
CA LEU A 453 6.13 37.23 6.30
C LEU A 453 7.04 38.08 5.41
N ALA A 454 6.62 38.43 4.19
CA ALA A 454 7.45 39.19 3.26
C ALA A 454 7.67 40.63 3.74
N ASP A 455 8.90 41.13 3.58
CA ASP A 455 9.28 42.53 3.79
C ASP A 455 10.44 42.93 2.86
N GLU A 456 11.05 44.09 3.07
CA GLU A 456 12.15 44.62 2.25
C GLU A 456 13.43 43.78 2.31
N GLN A 457 13.61 42.94 3.33
CA GLN A 457 14.80 42.10 3.51
C GLN A 457 14.52 40.61 3.26
N PHE A 458 13.26 40.19 3.41
CA PHE A 458 12.80 38.83 3.23
C PHE A 458 11.76 38.74 2.11
N HIS A 459 12.21 38.36 0.92
CA HIS A 459 11.37 38.22 -0.25
C HIS A 459 10.68 36.85 -0.29
N VAL A 460 9.36 36.83 -0.45
CA VAL A 460 8.60 35.57 -0.56
C VAL A 460 8.04 35.41 -1.96
N ALA A 461 8.51 34.39 -2.65
CA ALA A 461 8.04 34.00 -3.98
C ALA A 461 7.09 32.81 -3.89
N VAL A 462 5.81 33.02 -4.22
CA VAL A 462 4.80 31.96 -4.25
C VAL A 462 4.47 31.55 -5.68
N LEU A 463 4.72 30.29 -6.01
CA LEU A 463 4.39 29.74 -7.32
C LEU A 463 3.04 29.02 -7.27
N ARG A 464 2.13 29.37 -8.18
CA ARG A 464 0.80 28.74 -8.38
C ARG A 464 0.76 28.01 -9.73
N PRO A 465 1.58 26.97 -9.94
CA PRO A 465 1.63 26.30 -11.22
C PRO A 465 0.32 25.54 -11.52
N PRO A 466 0.00 25.33 -12.81
CA PRO A 466 -1.00 24.37 -13.24
C PRO A 466 -0.45 22.93 -13.05
N MET A 467 -1.05 21.94 -13.72
CA MET A 467 -0.55 20.56 -13.66
C MET A 467 0.88 20.47 -14.21
N ILE A 468 1.81 20.07 -13.34
CA ILE A 468 3.21 19.82 -13.69
C ILE A 468 3.34 18.40 -14.25
N TYR A 469 4.09 18.26 -15.36
CA TYR A 469 4.40 16.97 -15.97
C TYR A 469 5.85 16.92 -16.47
N GLY A 470 6.33 15.70 -16.67
CA GLY A 470 7.72 15.42 -17.03
C GLY A 470 8.08 13.97 -16.75
N ASN A 471 9.29 13.55 -17.15
CA ASN A 471 9.76 12.20 -16.84
C ASN A 471 9.82 12.00 -15.31
N GLY A 472 9.25 10.90 -14.80
CA GLY A 472 9.16 10.63 -13.36
C GLY A 472 8.05 11.39 -12.61
N SER A 473 7.31 12.31 -13.26
CA SER A 473 6.22 13.07 -12.63
C SER A 473 5.15 12.16 -12.05
N LYS A 474 4.62 12.47 -10.86
CA LYS A 474 3.56 11.69 -10.17
C LYS A 474 2.16 12.26 -10.48
N GLY A 475 1.10 11.49 -10.24
CA GLY A 475 -0.29 11.98 -10.35
C GLY A 475 -0.96 11.77 -11.71
N ASN A 476 -1.82 12.71 -12.13
CA ASN A 476 -2.79 12.51 -13.23
C ASN A 476 -2.12 12.29 -14.60
N TYR A 477 -0.97 12.93 -14.86
CA TYR A 477 -0.25 12.76 -16.12
C TYR A 477 0.15 11.30 -16.35
N GLN A 478 0.65 10.58 -15.33
CA GLN A 478 0.98 9.15 -15.46
C GLN A 478 -0.22 8.30 -15.83
N THR A 479 -1.40 8.60 -15.25
CA THR A 479 -2.64 7.89 -15.58
C THR A 479 -3.01 8.13 -17.04
N LEU A 480 -2.91 9.38 -17.51
CA LEU A 480 -3.16 9.73 -18.91
C LEU A 480 -2.16 9.07 -19.86
N SER A 481 -0.86 9.08 -19.54
CA SER A 481 0.19 8.41 -20.32
C SER A 481 -0.03 6.90 -20.41
N LYS A 482 -0.40 6.25 -19.30
CA LYS A 482 -0.77 4.82 -19.30
C LYS A 482 -1.98 4.53 -20.18
N LEU A 483 -3.00 5.40 -20.18
CA LEU A 483 -4.18 5.27 -21.04
C LEU A 483 -3.79 5.45 -22.51
N ALA A 484 -3.02 6.49 -22.83
CA ALA A 484 -2.53 6.77 -24.18
C ALA A 484 -1.74 5.60 -24.78
N ARG A 485 -0.93 4.92 -23.96
CA ARG A 485 -0.12 3.76 -24.39
C ARG A 485 -0.91 2.46 -24.57
N LYS A 486 -2.12 2.37 -23.99
CA LYS A 486 -2.95 1.15 -23.98
C LYS A 486 -4.16 1.22 -24.91
N LEU A 487 -4.80 2.37 -25.00
CA LEU A 487 -6.06 2.52 -25.74
C LEU A 487 -5.77 2.78 -27.22
N PRO A 488 -6.23 1.89 -28.14
CA PRO A 488 -6.05 2.09 -29.58
C PRO A 488 -6.98 3.18 -30.13
N VAL A 489 -8.09 3.46 -29.43
CA VAL A 489 -9.07 4.49 -29.78
C VAL A 489 -9.30 5.41 -28.59
N PHE A 490 -9.30 6.73 -28.79
CA PHE A 490 -9.52 7.72 -27.73
C PHE A 490 -10.59 8.75 -28.14
N PRO A 491 -11.41 9.26 -27.20
CA PRO A 491 -12.39 10.31 -27.51
C PRO A 491 -11.70 11.59 -28.00
N ASN A 492 -12.22 12.17 -29.08
CA ASN A 492 -11.77 13.47 -29.59
C ASN A 492 -12.66 14.59 -29.06
N VAL A 493 -12.41 15.01 -27.82
CA VAL A 493 -13.15 16.08 -27.15
C VAL A 493 -12.32 17.36 -27.16
N ASP A 494 -12.95 18.45 -27.61
CA ASP A 494 -12.33 19.77 -27.63
C ASP A 494 -12.30 20.36 -26.21
N ASN A 495 -11.10 20.50 -25.63
CA ASN A 495 -10.86 21.16 -24.35
C ASN A 495 -9.50 21.88 -24.34
N GLU A 496 -9.34 22.82 -23.41
CA GLU A 496 -8.10 23.60 -23.22
C GLU A 496 -7.63 23.54 -21.78
N ARG A 497 -6.33 23.28 -21.58
CA ARG A 497 -5.72 23.22 -20.26
C ARG A 497 -4.39 23.95 -20.23
N SER A 498 -4.16 24.69 -19.14
CA SER A 498 -2.82 25.13 -18.78
C SER A 498 -2.04 23.95 -18.20
N MET A 499 -0.78 23.83 -18.62
CA MET A 499 0.14 22.79 -18.16
C MET A 499 1.53 23.38 -18.05
N LEU A 500 2.39 22.74 -17.24
CA LEU A 500 3.77 23.18 -17.07
C LEU A 500 4.71 21.97 -17.17
N HIS A 501 5.60 21.97 -18.14
CA HIS A 501 6.65 20.95 -18.21
C HIS A 501 7.70 21.20 -17.13
N ILE A 502 8.28 20.13 -16.59
CA ILE A 502 9.26 20.20 -15.50
C ILE A 502 10.50 21.03 -15.88
N ASP A 503 11.01 20.92 -17.11
CA ASP A 503 12.16 21.72 -17.56
C ASP A 503 11.84 23.22 -17.54
N ASN A 504 10.66 23.62 -18.03
CA ASN A 504 10.22 25.02 -18.01
C ASN A 504 10.07 25.53 -16.57
N LEU A 505 9.56 24.70 -15.65
CA LEU A 505 9.49 25.06 -14.23
C LEU A 505 10.89 25.23 -13.61
N CYS A 506 11.82 24.32 -13.91
CA CYS A 506 13.17 24.37 -13.37
C CYS A 506 13.94 25.59 -13.89
N GLU A 507 13.79 25.90 -15.18
CA GLU A 507 14.35 27.12 -15.77
C GLU A 507 13.81 28.37 -15.08
N PHE A 508 12.49 28.44 -14.88
CA PHE A 508 11.85 29.55 -14.18
C PHE A 508 12.39 29.71 -12.75
N LEU A 509 12.53 28.60 -12.01
CA LEU A 509 13.07 28.60 -10.66
C LEU A 509 14.53 29.06 -10.61
N CYS A 510 15.37 28.65 -11.56
CA CYS A 510 16.76 29.09 -11.63
C CYS A 510 16.83 30.62 -11.80
N GLN A 511 16.13 31.16 -12.79
CA GLN A 511 16.13 32.61 -13.04
C GLN A 511 15.51 33.39 -11.87
N LEU A 512 14.44 32.88 -11.25
CA LEU A 512 13.81 33.50 -10.08
C LEU A 512 14.73 33.53 -8.85
N MET A 513 15.51 32.48 -8.61
CA MET A 513 16.45 32.42 -7.48
C MET A 513 17.71 33.26 -7.72
N LEU A 514 18.16 33.40 -8.97
CA LEU A 514 19.24 34.33 -9.32
C LEU A 514 18.81 35.79 -9.07
N LEU A 515 17.57 36.13 -9.43
CA LEU A 515 16.99 37.45 -9.14
C LEU A 515 16.83 37.71 -7.64
N GLY A 516 16.44 36.70 -6.86
CA GLY A 516 16.22 36.84 -5.42
C GLY A 516 14.94 37.62 -5.07
N GLU A 517 14.05 37.82 -6.03
CA GLU A 517 12.82 38.63 -5.91
C GLU A 517 11.63 37.85 -5.36
N GLY A 518 10.67 38.58 -4.78
CA GLY A 518 9.42 38.05 -4.23
C GLY A 518 8.22 38.28 -5.16
N GLY A 519 7.05 37.73 -4.81
CA GLY A 519 5.80 37.94 -5.56
C GLY A 519 4.98 36.66 -5.77
N VAL A 520 3.87 36.79 -6.48
CA VAL A 520 3.04 35.65 -6.89
C VAL A 520 3.31 35.33 -8.35
N PHE A 521 3.77 34.12 -8.63
CA PHE A 521 4.12 33.67 -9.97
C PHE A 521 3.23 32.51 -10.40
N ILE A 522 2.85 32.51 -11.67
CA ILE A 522 1.93 31.56 -12.30
C ILE A 522 2.62 31.02 -13.57
N PRO A 523 3.73 30.28 -13.46
CA PRO A 523 4.42 29.77 -14.65
C PRO A 523 3.54 28.75 -15.39
N GLN A 524 3.50 28.82 -16.72
CA GLN A 524 2.84 27.84 -17.57
C GLN A 524 3.57 27.70 -18.92
N ASN A 525 3.30 26.63 -19.65
CA ASN A 525 3.80 26.46 -21.03
C ASN A 525 3.21 27.51 -21.98
N GLY A 526 3.93 27.87 -23.03
CA GLY A 526 3.48 28.88 -24.00
C GLY A 526 2.23 28.50 -24.80
N GLU A 527 1.84 27.23 -24.79
CA GLU A 527 0.68 26.72 -25.51
C GLU A 527 -0.36 26.13 -24.55
N TYR A 528 -1.65 26.30 -24.86
CA TYR A 528 -2.70 25.52 -24.21
C TYR A 528 -2.73 24.09 -24.76
N THR A 529 -2.93 23.13 -23.87
CA THR A 529 -2.92 21.72 -24.24
C THR A 529 -4.34 21.15 -24.31
N ASN A 530 -4.67 20.53 -25.44
CA ASN A 530 -5.87 19.69 -25.57
C ASN A 530 -5.57 18.27 -25.04
N THR A 531 -6.50 17.69 -24.27
CA THR A 531 -6.30 16.37 -23.65
C THR A 531 -6.16 15.26 -24.70
N ALA A 532 -6.95 15.30 -25.78
CA ALA A 532 -6.86 14.31 -26.84
C ALA A 532 -5.52 14.44 -27.58
N ASP A 533 -5.09 15.65 -27.93
CA ASP A 533 -3.80 15.89 -28.59
C ASP A 533 -2.62 15.44 -27.73
N MET A 534 -2.66 15.67 -26.42
CA MET A 534 -1.66 15.13 -25.50
C MET A 534 -1.61 13.60 -25.52
N VAL A 535 -2.77 12.93 -25.51
CA VAL A 535 -2.83 11.47 -25.66
C VAL A 535 -2.24 10.99 -26.98
N ARG A 536 -2.47 11.74 -28.07
CA ARG A 536 -1.93 11.42 -29.40
C ARG A 536 -0.41 11.55 -29.43
N GLU A 537 0.15 12.66 -28.95
CA GLU A 537 1.59 12.86 -28.93
C GLU A 537 2.29 11.89 -27.99
N ILE A 538 1.70 11.55 -26.83
CA ILE A 538 2.24 10.50 -25.94
C ILE A 538 2.27 9.15 -26.65
N ALA A 539 1.18 8.76 -27.33
CA ALA A 539 1.10 7.50 -28.06
C ALA A 539 2.16 7.45 -29.16
N LYS A 540 2.32 8.55 -29.91
CA LYS A 540 3.32 8.71 -30.97
C LYS A 540 4.74 8.60 -30.43
N ALA A 541 5.09 9.33 -29.38
CA ALA A 541 6.39 9.28 -28.72
C ALA A 541 6.70 7.87 -28.16
N SER A 542 5.67 7.14 -27.74
CA SER A 542 5.75 5.75 -27.27
C SER A 542 5.77 4.69 -28.39
N GLY A 543 5.74 5.08 -29.68
CA GLY A 543 5.71 4.16 -30.81
C GLY A 543 4.40 3.38 -30.96
N LYS A 544 3.27 3.94 -30.49
CA LYS A 544 1.92 3.38 -30.61
C LYS A 544 1.06 4.22 -31.55
N LYS A 545 0.08 3.58 -32.19
CA LYS A 545 -0.96 4.26 -32.96
C LYS A 545 -2.17 4.49 -32.05
N ASN A 546 -2.68 5.71 -32.03
CA ASN A 546 -3.91 6.09 -31.34
C ASN A 546 -4.84 6.76 -32.34
N ILE A 547 -6.05 6.20 -32.51
CA ILE A 547 -7.07 6.75 -33.40
C ILE A 547 -8.01 7.60 -32.55
N GLN A 548 -8.07 8.89 -32.83
CA GLN A 548 -9.03 9.76 -32.18
C GLN A 548 -10.36 9.78 -32.92
N THR A 549 -11.47 9.71 -32.20
CA THR A 549 -12.81 9.73 -32.81
C THR A 549 -13.82 10.52 -32.00
N ARG A 550 -14.69 11.26 -32.69
CA ARG A 550 -15.84 11.96 -32.09
C ARG A 550 -17.01 11.03 -31.77
N LEU A 551 -17.02 9.80 -32.29
CA LEU A 551 -18.07 8.81 -32.02
C LEU A 551 -18.20 8.45 -30.54
N LEU A 552 -17.11 8.58 -29.76
CA LEU A 552 -17.10 8.32 -28.33
C LEU A 552 -17.56 9.54 -27.50
N ASN A 553 -17.70 10.73 -28.10
CA ASN A 553 -18.03 11.96 -27.38
C ASN A 553 -19.39 11.90 -26.65
N PRO A 554 -20.46 11.29 -27.20
CA PRO A 554 -21.72 11.13 -26.47
C PRO A 554 -21.56 10.33 -25.16
N MET A 555 -20.65 9.33 -25.14
CA MET A 555 -20.36 8.57 -23.92
C MET A 555 -19.57 9.38 -22.90
N VAL A 556 -18.64 10.23 -23.37
CA VAL A 556 -17.93 11.17 -22.48
C VAL A 556 -18.91 12.20 -21.90
N TRP A 557 -19.81 12.74 -22.73
CA TRP A 557 -20.87 13.63 -22.28
C TRP A 557 -21.76 12.95 -21.23
N LEU A 558 -22.23 11.73 -21.50
CA LEU A 558 -23.05 10.99 -20.55
C LEU A 558 -22.29 10.74 -19.24
N GLY A 559 -21.03 10.31 -19.33
CA GLY A 559 -20.14 10.12 -18.18
C GLY A 559 -19.96 11.39 -17.36
N SER A 560 -19.90 12.56 -17.99
CA SER A 560 -19.78 13.86 -17.32
C SER A 560 -21.00 14.25 -16.48
N LYS A 561 -22.17 13.65 -16.77
CA LYS A 561 -23.45 13.86 -16.07
C LYS A 561 -23.70 12.85 -14.95
N ILE A 562 -22.88 11.81 -14.83
CA ILE A 562 -23.00 10.80 -13.77
C ILE A 562 -22.54 11.42 -12.44
N PRO A 563 -23.38 11.46 -11.39
CA PRO A 563 -22.99 12.02 -10.11
C PRO A 563 -21.85 11.23 -9.44
N GLY A 564 -21.10 11.89 -8.55
CA GLY A 564 -20.00 11.28 -7.81
C GLY A 564 -18.69 11.17 -8.60
N LYS A 565 -17.84 10.21 -8.23
CA LYS A 565 -16.46 10.09 -8.71
C LYS A 565 -16.33 9.94 -10.24
N ILE A 566 -17.33 9.35 -10.92
CA ILE A 566 -17.29 9.14 -12.38
C ILE A 566 -17.42 10.47 -13.12
N GLY A 567 -18.44 11.27 -12.83
CA GLY A 567 -18.58 12.62 -13.41
C GLY A 567 -17.42 13.52 -13.05
N GLY A 568 -16.95 13.47 -11.79
CA GLY A 568 -15.77 14.21 -11.35
C GLY A 568 -14.51 13.89 -12.18
N LEU A 569 -14.22 12.60 -12.41
CA LEU A 569 -13.07 12.18 -13.23
C LEU A 569 -13.21 12.59 -14.69
N VAL A 570 -14.41 12.44 -15.28
CA VAL A 570 -14.66 12.81 -16.67
C VAL A 570 -14.53 14.33 -16.86
N ASN A 571 -15.14 15.13 -15.98
CA ASN A 571 -15.01 16.59 -16.00
C ASN A 571 -13.57 17.04 -15.74
N LYS A 572 -12.82 16.35 -14.88
CA LYS A 572 -11.40 16.64 -14.64
C LYS A 572 -10.50 16.29 -15.83
N ALA A 573 -10.85 15.29 -16.63
CA ALA A 573 -10.07 14.86 -17.79
C ALA A 573 -10.38 15.68 -19.05
N PHE A 574 -11.65 15.97 -19.29
CA PHE A 574 -12.17 16.58 -20.53
C PHE A 574 -12.79 17.97 -20.33
N GLY A 575 -12.77 18.51 -19.11
CA GLY A 575 -13.09 19.90 -18.84
C GLY A 575 -11.96 20.85 -19.23
N SER A 576 -12.29 22.13 -19.36
CA SER A 576 -11.31 23.18 -19.65
C SER A 576 -11.01 24.01 -18.39
N MET A 577 -9.73 24.27 -18.16
CA MET A 577 -9.25 25.10 -17.06
C MET A 577 -7.89 25.69 -17.43
N THR A 578 -7.84 27.00 -17.67
CA THR A 578 -6.65 27.71 -18.15
C THR A 578 -6.33 28.92 -17.29
N TYR A 579 -5.05 29.29 -17.22
CA TYR A 579 -4.60 30.62 -16.89
C TYR A 579 -4.54 31.47 -18.15
N ALA A 580 -4.88 32.75 -18.03
CA ALA A 580 -4.59 33.74 -19.05
C ALA A 580 -3.06 33.77 -19.32
N GLN A 581 -2.65 33.82 -20.60
CA GLN A 581 -1.22 33.70 -20.97
C GLN A 581 -0.38 34.85 -20.41
N GLU A 582 -0.98 36.03 -20.34
CA GLU A 582 -0.41 37.26 -19.78
C GLU A 582 -0.09 37.19 -18.28
N LEU A 583 -0.57 36.17 -17.55
CA LEU A 583 -0.19 35.91 -16.14
C LEU A 583 1.18 35.22 -16.01
N SER A 584 1.66 34.68 -17.12
CA SER A 584 2.81 33.78 -17.20
C SER A 584 3.92 34.36 -18.08
N GLU A 585 3.80 35.63 -18.45
CA GLU A 585 4.79 36.43 -19.16
C GLU A 585 5.47 37.34 -18.14
N TYR A 586 6.79 37.20 -18.03
CA TYR A 586 7.61 37.91 -17.07
C TYR A 586 8.70 38.65 -17.85
N PRO A 587 8.53 39.97 -18.11
CA PRO A 587 9.52 40.72 -18.86
C PRO A 587 10.91 40.58 -18.24
N GLY A 588 11.86 40.03 -19.00
CA GLY A 588 13.22 39.76 -18.53
C GLY A 588 13.52 38.35 -18.04
N VAL A 589 12.52 37.46 -18.00
CA VAL A 589 12.68 36.03 -17.64
C VAL A 589 12.15 35.15 -18.77
N ASP A 590 13.05 34.45 -19.45
CA ASP A 590 12.71 33.52 -20.52
C ASP A 590 12.86 32.07 -20.05
N TYR A 591 11.76 31.47 -19.61
CA TYR A 591 11.75 30.14 -18.99
C TYR A 591 11.11 29.04 -19.85
N ARG A 592 10.53 29.38 -21.00
CA ARG A 592 9.76 28.43 -21.82
C ARG A 592 10.68 27.71 -22.81
N VAL A 593 11.67 27.00 -22.28
CA VAL A 593 12.75 26.32 -23.01
C VAL A 593 12.30 25.11 -23.83
N VAL A 594 11.10 24.57 -23.58
CA VAL A 594 10.52 23.48 -24.37
C VAL A 594 9.07 23.74 -24.76
N ASP A 595 8.76 23.49 -26.04
CA ASP A 595 7.40 23.50 -26.58
C ASP A 595 6.63 22.21 -26.24
N PHE A 596 5.34 22.15 -26.59
CA PHE A 596 4.46 21.02 -26.26
C PHE A 596 4.89 19.70 -26.91
N ARG A 597 5.41 19.70 -28.14
CA ARG A 597 5.79 18.43 -28.80
C ARG A 597 7.12 17.93 -28.26
N GLU A 598 8.07 18.84 -28.08
CA GLU A 598 9.38 18.54 -27.53
C GLU A 598 9.28 18.11 -26.06
N SER A 599 8.42 18.75 -25.26
CA SER A 599 8.19 18.34 -23.87
C SER A 599 7.65 16.91 -23.76
N ILE A 600 6.71 16.52 -24.63
CA ILE A 600 6.20 15.14 -24.69
C ILE A 600 7.27 14.19 -25.21
N ARG A 601 8.09 14.60 -26.19
CA ARG A 601 9.23 13.79 -26.65
C ARG A 601 10.28 13.60 -25.57
N ARG A 602 10.60 14.60 -24.76
CA ARG A 602 11.55 14.47 -23.63
C ARG A 602 10.96 13.66 -22.48
N THR A 603 9.64 13.74 -22.29
CA THR A 603 8.93 13.00 -21.23
C THR A 603 8.73 11.53 -21.57
N GLU A 604 8.32 11.23 -22.81
CA GLU A 604 7.88 9.89 -23.24
C GLU A 604 8.81 9.25 -24.28
N GLY A 605 9.56 10.07 -25.01
CA GLY A 605 10.50 9.62 -26.02
C GLY A 605 11.75 9.03 -25.39
N LYS A 606 12.30 8.01 -26.07
CA LYS A 606 13.59 7.44 -25.69
C LYS A 606 14.69 8.42 -26.10
N THR A 607 15.48 8.92 -25.15
CA THR A 607 16.61 9.83 -25.40
C THR A 607 17.57 9.24 -26.44
N LYS A 608 18.16 10.07 -27.32
CA LYS A 608 19.13 9.60 -28.32
C LYS A 608 20.36 8.90 -27.71
N ASP A 609 20.75 9.25 -26.49
CA ASP A 609 21.78 8.51 -25.72
C ASP A 609 21.36 7.08 -25.34
N SER A 610 20.06 6.80 -25.35
CA SER A 610 19.51 5.46 -25.18
C SER A 610 19.38 4.67 -26.49
N VAL A 611 19.54 5.31 -27.65
CA VAL A 611 19.44 4.66 -28.97
C VAL A 611 20.78 4.03 -29.37
N GLU A 612 21.92 4.64 -29.05
CA GLU A 612 23.24 4.06 -29.35
C GLU A 612 23.69 2.97 -28.34
N LYS A 613 23.14 2.94 -27.13
CA LYS A 613 23.31 1.80 -26.20
C LYS A 613 22.23 0.71 -26.31
N SER A 614 21.25 0.88 -27.20
CA SER A 614 20.11 -0.05 -27.41
C SER A 614 20.20 -0.82 -28.73
N SER A 615 21.37 -1.39 -29.06
CA SER A 615 21.42 -2.45 -30.08
C SER A 615 21.11 -3.85 -29.53
N LYS A 616 20.88 -4.00 -28.21
CA LYS A 616 20.27 -5.20 -27.63
C LYS A 616 19.24 -4.82 -26.58
N LYS A 617 17.96 -5.03 -26.89
CA LYS A 617 16.86 -5.01 -25.92
C LYS A 617 17.18 -6.05 -24.84
N LYS A 618 17.60 -5.61 -23.64
CA LYS A 618 18.00 -6.55 -22.56
C LYS A 618 16.80 -7.42 -22.15
N LYS A 619 17.11 -8.67 -21.86
CA LYS A 619 16.18 -9.77 -21.58
C LYS A 619 15.32 -9.48 -20.32
N HIS A 620 14.17 -10.13 -20.19
CA HIS A 620 13.23 -10.03 -19.08
C HIS A 620 13.39 -11.24 -18.15
N ILE A 621 13.70 -10.96 -16.89
CA ILE A 621 13.90 -11.96 -15.82
C ILE A 621 12.62 -12.10 -15.01
N LEU A 622 12.06 -13.31 -14.97
CA LEU A 622 11.06 -13.67 -13.97
C LEU A 622 11.79 -14.22 -12.74
N VAL A 623 11.68 -13.54 -11.61
CA VAL A 623 12.25 -14.00 -10.35
C VAL A 623 11.17 -14.72 -9.54
N VAL A 624 11.48 -15.92 -9.06
CA VAL A 624 10.65 -16.68 -8.12
C VAL A 624 11.34 -16.65 -6.76
N SER A 625 10.70 -16.04 -5.77
CA SER A 625 11.17 -16.04 -4.38
C SER A 625 10.00 -15.92 -3.42
N GLN A 626 9.87 -16.85 -2.48
CA GLN A 626 8.78 -16.84 -1.49
C GLN A 626 8.81 -15.59 -0.61
N TYR A 627 10.00 -15.08 -0.32
CA TYR A 627 10.20 -13.85 0.44
C TYR A 627 10.82 -12.78 -0.44
N PHE A 628 10.29 -11.57 -0.35
CA PHE A 628 10.78 -10.40 -1.08
C PHE A 628 10.35 -9.14 -0.33
N TYR A 629 10.82 -7.96 -0.75
CA TYR A 629 10.46 -6.66 -0.17
C TYR A 629 8.99 -6.62 0.26
N PRO A 630 8.62 -6.16 1.48
CA PRO A 630 9.42 -5.50 2.51
C PRO A 630 10.29 -6.45 3.35
N GLU A 631 10.26 -7.75 3.08
CA GLU A 631 11.18 -8.68 3.71
C GLU A 631 12.58 -8.45 3.12
N THR A 632 13.58 -8.28 3.97
CA THR A 632 14.94 -7.91 3.57
C THR A 632 15.78 -9.17 3.34
N PHE A 633 15.77 -9.66 2.09
CA PHE A 633 16.60 -10.77 1.62
C PHE A 633 17.55 -10.29 0.51
N ARG A 634 18.65 -11.02 0.29
CA ARG A 634 19.68 -10.73 -0.74
C ARG A 634 19.09 -10.56 -2.14
N ILE A 635 18.03 -11.31 -2.47
CA ILE A 635 17.36 -11.21 -3.75
C ILE A 635 16.79 -9.82 -4.06
N ASN A 636 16.48 -9.02 -3.03
CA ASN A 636 16.06 -7.63 -3.19
C ASN A 636 17.18 -6.82 -3.87
N ASP A 637 18.41 -6.92 -3.35
CA ASP A 637 19.58 -6.22 -3.89
C ASP A 637 19.99 -6.76 -5.28
N ILE A 638 19.97 -8.09 -5.47
CA ILE A 638 20.23 -8.71 -6.79
C ILE A 638 19.26 -8.18 -7.84
N CYS A 639 17.95 -8.11 -7.52
CA CYS A 639 16.95 -7.59 -8.45
C CYS A 639 17.16 -6.10 -8.76
N GLN A 640 17.53 -5.29 -7.76
CA GLN A 640 17.84 -3.88 -7.98
C GLN A 640 19.06 -3.71 -8.87
N GLU A 641 20.09 -4.54 -8.68
CA GLU A 641 21.28 -4.54 -9.53
C GLU A 641 20.94 -4.93 -10.98
N TRP A 642 20.06 -5.91 -11.20
CA TRP A 642 19.57 -6.20 -12.55
C TRP A 642 18.78 -5.05 -13.19
N ILE A 643 17.98 -4.32 -12.41
CA ILE A 643 17.33 -3.09 -12.89
C ILE A 643 18.38 -2.03 -13.27
N LYS A 644 19.41 -1.79 -12.44
CA LYS A 644 20.52 -0.86 -12.74
C LYS A 644 21.24 -1.27 -14.04
N ARG A 645 21.43 -2.58 -14.23
CA ARG A 645 22.01 -3.17 -15.44
C ARG A 645 21.06 -3.15 -16.64
N GLY A 646 19.81 -2.70 -16.48
CA GLY A 646 18.85 -2.49 -17.57
C GLY A 646 18.01 -3.70 -17.95
N TYR A 647 18.03 -4.78 -17.16
CA TYR A 647 17.08 -5.87 -17.32
C TYR A 647 15.68 -5.42 -16.93
N LYS A 648 14.65 -6.04 -17.54
CA LYS A 648 13.31 -5.99 -16.96
C LYS A 648 13.23 -7.08 -15.90
N VAL A 649 12.74 -6.77 -14.70
CA VAL A 649 12.59 -7.74 -13.62
C VAL A 649 11.14 -7.76 -13.12
N THR A 650 10.54 -8.94 -13.12
CA THR A 650 9.26 -9.21 -12.46
C THR A 650 9.46 -10.29 -11.40
N VAL A 651 8.98 -10.07 -10.18
CA VAL A 651 9.11 -11.01 -9.05
C VAL A 651 7.76 -11.61 -8.72
N ILE A 652 7.67 -12.95 -8.66
CA ILE A 652 6.56 -13.69 -8.07
C ILE A 652 6.95 -14.08 -6.64
N THR A 653 6.16 -13.60 -5.66
CA THR A 653 6.47 -13.76 -4.24
C THR A 653 5.22 -13.95 -3.37
N GLY A 654 5.41 -14.27 -2.09
CA GLY A 654 4.31 -14.42 -1.13
C GLY A 654 3.80 -13.07 -0.62
N ILE A 655 2.69 -13.10 0.12
CA ILE A 655 2.32 -11.98 0.98
C ILE A 655 3.33 -11.95 2.14
N PRO A 656 4.02 -10.81 2.38
CA PRO A 656 5.16 -10.77 3.29
C PRO A 656 4.70 -11.06 4.71
N ASN A 657 5.41 -11.96 5.40
CA ASN A 657 5.04 -12.46 6.73
C ASN A 657 6.22 -12.87 7.62
N TYR A 658 7.44 -12.90 7.09
CA TYR A 658 8.66 -13.27 7.78
C TYR A 658 9.43 -12.02 8.23
N PRO A 659 10.04 -11.99 9.44
CA PRO A 659 10.08 -13.06 10.44
C PRO A 659 8.89 -13.05 11.42
N MET A 660 7.97 -12.08 11.31
CA MET A 660 6.92 -11.82 12.32
C MET A 660 5.91 -12.96 12.50
N GLY A 661 5.77 -13.86 11.52
CA GLY A 661 4.78 -14.94 11.52
C GLY A 661 3.35 -14.47 11.24
N LYS A 662 3.15 -13.17 10.99
CA LYS A 662 1.90 -12.52 10.57
C LYS A 662 2.18 -11.60 9.39
N PHE A 663 1.16 -11.23 8.60
CA PHE A 663 1.36 -10.31 7.49
C PHE A 663 1.86 -8.94 7.97
N PHE A 664 2.72 -8.31 7.18
CA PHE A 664 3.16 -6.93 7.39
C PHE A 664 1.98 -5.96 7.27
N ASP A 665 2.05 -4.83 7.97
CA ASP A 665 1.01 -3.81 7.92
C ASP A 665 0.81 -3.26 6.50
N GLY A 666 -0.45 -3.17 6.08
CA GLY A 666 -0.81 -2.78 4.72
C GLY A 666 -0.76 -3.90 3.66
N TYR A 667 -0.30 -5.10 4.02
CA TYR A 667 -0.32 -6.28 3.15
C TYR A 667 -1.45 -7.25 3.53
N GLY A 668 -1.97 -8.00 2.57
CA GLY A 668 -3.00 -9.00 2.82
C GLY A 668 -3.57 -9.58 1.54
N TYR A 669 -4.58 -10.46 1.64
CA TYR A 669 -5.12 -11.16 0.49
C TYR A 669 -5.73 -10.23 -0.58
N THR A 670 -6.22 -9.06 -0.20
CA THR A 670 -6.82 -8.07 -1.12
C THR A 670 -5.99 -6.79 -1.27
N LYS A 671 -4.89 -6.63 -0.53
CA LYS A 671 -4.08 -5.40 -0.49
C LYS A 671 -2.67 -5.66 -1.02
N LYS A 672 -2.10 -4.70 -1.75
CA LYS A 672 -0.73 -4.73 -2.29
C LYS A 672 -0.36 -6.06 -2.97
N ARG A 673 -1.28 -6.62 -3.76
CA ARG A 673 -1.09 -7.89 -4.48
C ARG A 673 -0.24 -7.72 -5.75
N ARG A 674 -0.17 -6.50 -6.27
CA ARG A 674 0.78 -6.07 -7.29
C ARG A 674 1.29 -4.69 -6.91
N GLU A 675 2.59 -4.49 -7.02
CA GLU A 675 3.21 -3.20 -6.78
C GLU A 675 4.51 -3.08 -7.60
N THR A 676 5.02 -1.86 -7.71
CA THR A 676 6.34 -1.61 -8.29
C THR A 676 7.23 -1.06 -7.20
N TRP A 677 8.32 -1.76 -6.91
CA TRP A 677 9.32 -1.36 -5.92
C TRP A 677 10.66 -1.17 -6.63
N ASN A 678 11.23 0.04 -6.61
CA ASN A 678 12.51 0.37 -7.24
C ASN A 678 12.64 -0.10 -8.70
N GLY A 679 11.57 0.05 -9.49
CA GLY A 679 11.51 -0.38 -10.89
C GLY A 679 11.17 -1.86 -11.11
N ILE A 680 11.09 -2.66 -10.04
CA ILE A 680 10.79 -4.10 -10.07
C ILE A 680 9.28 -4.30 -9.98
N GLU A 681 8.69 -5.06 -10.90
CA GLU A 681 7.27 -5.44 -10.81
C GLU A 681 7.13 -6.60 -9.83
N VAL A 682 6.43 -6.41 -8.71
CA VAL A 682 6.20 -7.45 -7.70
C VAL A 682 4.77 -7.95 -7.80
N ILE A 683 4.62 -9.27 -7.92
CA ILE A 683 3.33 -9.97 -7.98
C ILE A 683 3.26 -10.94 -6.80
N ARG A 684 2.36 -10.63 -5.86
CA ARG A 684 2.17 -11.45 -4.66
C ARG A 684 1.09 -12.48 -4.88
N ILE A 685 1.39 -13.76 -4.65
CA ILE A 685 0.41 -14.85 -4.63
C ILE A 685 -0.11 -15.08 -3.21
N PRO A 686 -1.34 -15.60 -3.03
CA PRO A 686 -1.85 -15.90 -1.70
C PRO A 686 -0.92 -16.89 -0.99
N ILE A 687 -0.75 -16.70 0.32
CA ILE A 687 0.02 -17.59 1.19
C ILE A 687 -0.60 -17.50 2.58
N ILE A 688 -0.62 -18.59 3.33
CA ILE A 688 -1.00 -18.60 4.75
C ILE A 688 0.19 -18.06 5.54
N ALA A 689 0.00 -17.10 6.46
CA ALA A 689 1.10 -16.55 7.25
C ALA A 689 1.80 -17.65 8.08
N ARG A 690 3.14 -17.56 8.21
CA ARG A 690 4.01 -18.59 8.81
C ARG A 690 3.67 -18.98 10.26
N GLY A 691 3.07 -18.10 11.05
CA GLY A 691 2.81 -18.35 12.47
C GLY A 691 4.09 -18.52 13.29
N LYS A 692 3.95 -19.07 14.51
CA LYS A 692 5.05 -19.28 15.46
C LYS A 692 5.44 -20.76 15.67
N ASN A 693 4.70 -21.70 15.08
CA ASN A 693 4.90 -23.14 15.29
C ASN A 693 5.21 -23.88 13.97
N SER A 694 5.66 -25.13 14.07
CA SER A 694 6.07 -25.94 12.91
C SER A 694 4.92 -26.23 11.93
N ILE A 695 3.68 -26.36 12.41
CA ILE A 695 2.50 -26.57 11.56
C ILE A 695 2.21 -25.32 10.71
N GLY A 696 2.28 -24.14 11.32
CA GLY A 696 2.18 -22.85 10.61
C GLY A 696 3.25 -22.71 9.54
N MET A 697 4.48 -23.16 9.83
CA MET A 697 5.57 -23.17 8.85
C MET A 697 5.28 -24.07 7.65
N VAL A 698 4.84 -25.32 7.90
CA VAL A 698 4.52 -26.27 6.82
C VAL A 698 3.35 -25.76 5.96
N THR A 699 2.28 -25.26 6.59
CA THR A 699 1.11 -24.73 5.86
C THR A 699 1.45 -23.49 5.05
N ASN A 700 2.31 -22.60 5.56
CA ASN A 700 2.87 -21.48 4.81
C ASN A 700 3.62 -21.96 3.56
N TYR A 701 4.53 -22.91 3.70
CA TYR A 701 5.32 -23.48 2.61
C TYR A 701 4.44 -24.12 1.52
N LEU A 702 3.45 -24.92 1.91
CA LEU A 702 2.54 -25.58 0.97
C LEU A 702 1.61 -24.59 0.28
N SER A 703 1.05 -23.63 1.03
CA SER A 703 0.10 -22.66 0.47
C SER A 703 0.73 -21.76 -0.61
N PHE A 704 2.03 -21.45 -0.49
CA PHE A 704 2.77 -20.72 -1.53
C PHE A 704 2.84 -21.50 -2.83
N VAL A 705 3.23 -22.77 -2.78
CA VAL A 705 3.38 -23.62 -3.96
C VAL A 705 2.03 -23.93 -4.60
N ILE A 706 1.00 -24.22 -3.81
CA ILE A 706 -0.36 -24.46 -4.31
C ILE A 706 -0.89 -23.22 -5.03
N SER A 707 -0.76 -22.05 -4.39
CA SER A 707 -1.19 -20.79 -4.99
C SER A 707 -0.38 -20.44 -6.24
N GLY A 708 0.90 -20.74 -6.23
CA GLY A 708 1.81 -20.50 -7.34
C GLY A 708 1.52 -21.43 -8.52
N PHE A 709 1.19 -22.69 -8.26
CA PHE A 709 0.72 -23.63 -9.28
C PHE A 709 -0.51 -23.10 -9.99
N VAL A 710 -1.54 -22.71 -9.23
CA VAL A 710 -2.77 -22.10 -9.77
C VAL A 710 -2.42 -20.84 -10.57
N LYS A 711 -1.55 -19.97 -10.03
CA LYS A 711 -1.15 -18.76 -10.72
C LYS A 711 -0.44 -19.05 -12.04
N ASN A 712 0.47 -20.03 -12.07
CA ASN A 712 1.21 -20.44 -13.27
C ASN A 712 0.28 -20.88 -14.40
N LEU A 713 -0.87 -21.50 -14.11
CA LEU A 713 -1.85 -21.86 -15.12
C LEU A 713 -2.36 -20.64 -15.92
N PHE A 714 -2.48 -19.47 -15.26
CA PHE A 714 -3.07 -18.25 -15.81
C PHE A 714 -2.08 -17.07 -15.97
N VAL A 715 -0.78 -17.32 -15.85
CA VAL A 715 0.25 -16.29 -16.02
C VAL A 715 0.42 -15.93 -17.50
N ASP A 716 0.36 -14.63 -17.79
CA ASP A 716 0.63 -14.01 -19.12
C ASP A 716 1.93 -13.19 -19.11
N ILE A 717 2.84 -13.54 -18.20
CA ILE A 717 4.17 -12.90 -18.12
C ILE A 717 5.03 -13.55 -19.21
N LYS A 718 5.55 -12.75 -20.13
CA LYS A 718 6.52 -13.19 -21.14
C LYS A 718 7.92 -12.83 -20.69
N ALA A 719 8.55 -13.70 -19.91
CA ALA A 719 9.96 -13.58 -19.53
C ALA A 719 10.84 -14.35 -20.52
N ASP A 720 12.10 -13.94 -20.64
CA ASP A 720 13.10 -14.61 -21.47
C ASP A 720 13.80 -15.74 -20.70
N PHE A 721 13.82 -15.66 -19.37
CA PHE A 721 14.25 -16.74 -18.46
C PHE A 721 13.68 -16.54 -17.05
N VAL A 722 13.72 -17.60 -16.25
CA VAL A 722 13.27 -17.60 -14.86
C VAL A 722 14.45 -17.84 -13.91
N PHE A 723 14.57 -17.00 -12.89
CA PHE A 723 15.57 -17.13 -11.83
C PHE A 723 14.87 -17.44 -10.51
N THR A 724 15.20 -18.56 -9.88
CA THR A 724 14.66 -18.93 -8.57
C THR A 724 15.71 -18.66 -7.50
N PHE A 725 15.38 -17.76 -6.57
CA PHE A 725 16.18 -17.55 -5.37
C PHE A 725 15.69 -18.53 -4.29
N GLU A 726 16.38 -19.65 -4.16
CA GLU A 726 15.98 -20.74 -3.27
C GLU A 726 16.51 -20.48 -1.87
N VAL A 727 15.60 -20.15 -0.97
CA VAL A 727 15.81 -20.24 0.48
C VAL A 727 14.82 -21.25 1.04
N SER A 728 15.02 -21.75 2.26
CA SER A 728 14.04 -22.67 2.82
C SER A 728 12.61 -22.07 2.86
N PRO A 729 11.61 -22.74 2.23
CA PRO A 729 11.66 -24.09 1.67
C PRO A 729 12.07 -24.17 0.20
N MET A 730 12.79 -25.25 -0.16
CA MET A 730 13.11 -25.56 -1.55
C MET A 730 11.89 -25.85 -2.44
N THR A 731 10.72 -26.10 -1.83
CA THR A 731 9.44 -26.31 -2.54
C THR A 731 9.08 -25.15 -3.47
N GLN A 732 9.54 -23.93 -3.18
CA GLN A 732 9.30 -22.75 -4.03
C GLN A 732 9.88 -22.90 -5.44
N ALA A 733 10.98 -23.64 -5.60
CA ALA A 733 11.65 -23.82 -6.88
C ALA A 733 10.81 -24.60 -7.91
N LEU A 734 9.80 -25.35 -7.45
CA LEU A 734 8.83 -25.99 -8.33
C LEU A 734 8.12 -24.97 -9.24
N LEU A 735 7.86 -23.76 -8.74
CA LEU A 735 7.21 -22.71 -9.54
C LEU A 735 8.09 -22.27 -10.71
N GLY A 736 9.40 -22.20 -10.50
CA GLY A 736 10.41 -21.92 -11.52
C GLY A 736 10.42 -23.01 -12.59
N CYS A 737 10.57 -24.28 -12.17
CA CYS A 737 10.57 -25.43 -13.09
C CYS A 737 9.27 -25.50 -13.93
N TRP A 738 8.11 -25.31 -13.30
CA TRP A 738 6.82 -25.36 -14.00
C TRP A 738 6.63 -24.20 -14.97
N TYR A 739 7.09 -23.00 -14.60
CA TYR A 739 7.05 -21.85 -15.50
C TYR A 739 7.97 -22.05 -16.69
N ALA A 740 9.23 -22.41 -16.46
CA ALA A 740 10.22 -22.69 -17.49
C ALA A 740 9.73 -23.75 -18.48
N LYS A 741 9.23 -24.88 -17.96
CA LYS A 741 8.68 -25.96 -18.79
C LYS A 741 7.46 -25.52 -19.61
N LYS A 742 6.57 -24.71 -19.05
CA LYS A 742 5.38 -24.21 -19.75
C LYS A 742 5.74 -23.22 -20.86
N HIS A 743 6.70 -22.32 -20.59
CA HIS A 743 7.05 -21.21 -21.47
C HIS A 743 8.26 -21.47 -22.37
N HIS A 744 8.93 -22.62 -22.21
CA HIS A 744 10.14 -23.02 -22.94
C HIS A 744 11.26 -21.98 -22.81
N VAL A 745 11.55 -21.58 -21.58
CA VAL A 745 12.60 -20.60 -21.25
C VAL A 745 13.58 -21.19 -20.23
N PRO A 746 14.86 -20.76 -20.21
CA PRO A 746 15.85 -21.26 -19.26
C PRO A 746 15.46 -21.00 -17.80
N HIS A 747 15.75 -21.97 -16.94
CA HIS A 747 15.61 -21.90 -15.48
C HIS A 747 16.97 -21.89 -14.80
N TYR A 748 17.24 -20.80 -14.11
CA TYR A 748 18.38 -20.62 -13.22
C TYR A 748 17.92 -20.80 -11.77
N LEU A 749 18.59 -21.66 -11.00
CA LEU A 749 18.30 -21.90 -9.58
C LEU A 749 19.49 -21.47 -8.74
N TYR A 750 19.28 -20.62 -7.74
CA TYR A 750 20.33 -20.26 -6.79
C TYR A 750 20.01 -20.84 -5.41
N VAL A 751 20.70 -21.93 -5.05
CA VAL A 751 20.50 -22.73 -3.84
C VAL A 751 21.20 -22.07 -2.65
N GLN A 752 20.43 -21.59 -1.68
CA GLN A 752 20.96 -21.08 -0.42
C GLN A 752 21.03 -22.17 0.66
N ASP A 753 20.09 -23.13 0.64
CA ASP A 753 20.00 -24.19 1.64
C ASP A 753 19.96 -25.58 0.97
N LEU A 754 20.81 -26.51 1.38
CA LEU A 754 20.73 -27.89 0.88
C LEU A 754 19.50 -28.62 1.44
N TRP A 755 18.72 -29.24 0.56
CA TRP A 755 17.60 -30.11 0.92
C TRP A 755 17.83 -31.55 0.41
N PRO A 756 17.43 -32.57 1.19
CA PRO A 756 16.64 -32.52 2.43
C PRO A 756 17.43 -32.22 3.73
N GLU A 757 18.75 -32.06 3.64
CA GLU A 757 19.66 -31.96 4.80
C GLU A 757 19.27 -30.84 5.78
N ASN A 758 18.90 -29.66 5.28
CA ASN A 758 18.47 -28.55 6.14
C ASN A 758 17.16 -28.86 6.88
N VAL A 759 16.26 -29.66 6.29
CA VAL A 759 15.03 -30.10 6.99
C VAL A 759 15.39 -31.00 8.16
N GLU A 760 16.26 -31.97 7.94
CA GLU A 760 16.70 -32.90 8.99
C GLU A 760 17.37 -32.16 10.14
N VAL A 761 18.28 -31.23 9.85
CA VAL A 761 19.03 -30.47 10.86
C VAL A 761 18.14 -29.47 11.61
N VAL A 762 17.26 -28.74 10.92
CA VAL A 762 16.44 -27.68 11.54
C VAL A 762 15.23 -28.24 12.28
N THR A 763 14.62 -29.32 11.78
CA THR A 763 13.38 -29.88 12.34
C THR A 763 13.61 -31.13 13.18
N GLY A 764 14.77 -31.79 13.07
CA GLY A 764 15.06 -33.08 13.69
C GLY A 764 14.35 -34.27 13.02
N ILE A 765 13.57 -34.03 11.96
CA ILE A 765 12.81 -35.08 11.27
C ILE A 765 13.75 -35.85 10.35
N THR A 766 14.02 -37.12 10.67
CA THR A 766 14.84 -38.03 9.85
C THR A 766 14.03 -39.20 9.27
N THR A 767 12.73 -39.24 9.54
CA THR A 767 11.90 -40.40 9.19
C THR A 767 11.73 -40.55 7.67
N SER A 768 12.05 -41.74 7.16
CA SER A 768 12.06 -42.05 5.72
C SER A 768 10.77 -41.73 4.97
N PHE A 769 9.59 -41.80 5.62
CA PHE A 769 8.32 -41.50 4.96
C PHE A 769 8.14 -39.99 4.66
N VAL A 770 8.83 -39.11 5.39
CA VAL A 770 8.85 -37.66 5.14
C VAL A 770 9.98 -37.28 4.19
N ILE A 771 11.18 -37.82 4.42
CA ILE A 771 12.38 -37.45 3.68
C ILE A 771 12.36 -37.98 2.24
N LYS A 772 11.90 -39.20 1.98
CA LYS A 772 11.89 -39.77 0.61
C LYS A 772 11.07 -38.94 -0.40
N PRO A 773 9.84 -38.47 -0.07
CA PRO A 773 9.12 -37.54 -0.94
C PRO A 773 9.86 -36.23 -1.21
N ILE A 774 10.49 -35.64 -0.17
CA ILE A 774 11.28 -34.42 -0.31
C ILE A 774 12.48 -34.67 -1.24
N ASP A 775 13.20 -35.77 -1.05
CA ASP A 775 14.34 -36.15 -1.88
C ASP A 775 13.94 -36.31 -3.36
N LYS A 776 12.80 -36.96 -3.63
CA LYS A 776 12.25 -37.06 -5.00
C LYS A 776 11.92 -35.68 -5.59
N MET A 777 11.36 -34.78 -4.80
CA MET A 777 11.07 -33.41 -5.23
C MET A 777 12.35 -32.63 -5.54
N VAL A 778 13.38 -32.73 -4.70
CA VAL A 778 14.69 -32.11 -4.94
C VAL A 778 15.31 -32.64 -6.22
N ASN A 779 15.30 -33.97 -6.42
CA ASN A 779 15.80 -34.59 -7.66
C ASN A 779 15.01 -34.11 -8.89
N TYR A 780 13.70 -33.90 -8.77
CA TYR A 780 12.88 -33.30 -9.82
C TYR A 780 13.31 -31.86 -10.12
N ILE A 781 13.50 -31.02 -9.09
CA ILE A 781 13.91 -29.62 -9.27
C ILE A 781 15.27 -29.55 -9.97
N TYR A 782 16.28 -30.24 -9.46
CA TYR A 782 17.60 -30.25 -10.07
C TYR A 782 17.57 -30.81 -11.49
N LYS A 783 16.79 -31.84 -11.79
CA LYS A 783 16.66 -32.37 -13.16
C LYS A 783 16.05 -31.35 -14.12
N ASN A 784 15.08 -30.54 -13.69
CA ASN A 784 14.34 -29.58 -14.52
C ASN A 784 14.85 -28.13 -14.38
N THR A 785 16.09 -27.97 -13.94
CA THR A 785 16.80 -26.69 -13.91
C THR A 785 17.96 -26.76 -14.90
N ASP A 786 18.14 -25.72 -15.71
CA ASP A 786 19.21 -25.61 -16.70
C ASP A 786 20.54 -25.32 -16.02
N GLU A 787 20.61 -24.30 -15.15
CA GLU A 787 21.82 -23.93 -14.41
C GLU A 787 21.54 -23.77 -12.90
N ILE A 788 22.43 -24.31 -12.07
CA ILE A 788 22.30 -24.35 -10.60
C ILE A 788 23.49 -23.63 -9.97
N PHE A 789 23.25 -22.49 -9.35
CA PHE A 789 24.23 -21.75 -8.57
C PHE A 789 24.16 -22.15 -7.10
N VAL A 790 25.31 -22.23 -6.44
CA VAL A 790 25.41 -22.62 -5.03
C VAL A 790 26.41 -21.74 -4.28
N THR A 791 26.19 -21.58 -2.98
CA THR A 791 26.94 -20.64 -2.14
C THR A 791 28.30 -21.14 -1.66
N SER A 792 28.65 -22.42 -1.86
CA SER A 792 29.95 -22.98 -1.46
C SER A 792 30.45 -24.09 -2.40
N PRO A 793 31.78 -24.31 -2.49
CA PRO A 793 32.33 -25.44 -3.24
C PRO A 793 31.81 -26.79 -2.73
N SER A 794 31.71 -26.97 -1.40
CA SER A 794 31.12 -28.17 -0.81
C SER A 794 29.66 -28.41 -1.23
N PHE A 795 28.87 -27.38 -1.52
CA PHE A 795 27.51 -27.56 -2.04
C PHE A 795 27.51 -28.09 -3.49
N VAL A 796 28.51 -27.70 -4.31
CA VAL A 796 28.67 -28.25 -5.67
C VAL A 796 28.84 -29.76 -5.58
N GLU A 797 29.77 -30.21 -4.74
CA GLU A 797 30.02 -31.63 -4.52
C GLU A 797 28.81 -32.36 -3.95
N ALA A 798 28.13 -31.75 -2.96
CA ALA A 798 26.95 -32.34 -2.34
C ALA A 798 25.81 -32.55 -3.35
N ILE A 799 25.58 -31.60 -4.27
CA ILE A 799 24.54 -31.70 -5.29
C ILE A 799 24.93 -32.71 -6.39
N CYS A 800 26.18 -32.69 -6.86
CA CYS A 800 26.65 -33.61 -7.90
C CYS A 800 26.64 -35.08 -7.43
N ASN A 801 26.97 -35.32 -6.16
CA ASN A 801 27.13 -36.65 -5.57
C ASN A 801 25.84 -37.19 -4.90
N ARG A 802 24.68 -36.59 -5.18
CA ARG A 802 23.38 -37.13 -4.75
C ARG A 802 23.14 -38.52 -5.33
N LYS A 803 22.20 -39.26 -4.73
CA LYS A 803 21.76 -40.59 -5.21
C LYS A 803 21.35 -40.57 -6.68
N VAL A 804 20.63 -39.53 -7.08
CA VAL A 804 20.39 -39.21 -8.49
C VAL A 804 21.44 -38.19 -8.90
N LYS A 805 22.41 -38.63 -9.70
CA LYS A 805 23.51 -37.77 -10.15
C LYS A 805 22.99 -36.55 -10.90
N VAL A 806 23.51 -35.38 -10.55
CA VAL A 806 23.30 -34.13 -11.27
C VAL A 806 24.54 -33.87 -12.11
N ASP A 807 24.37 -33.45 -13.36
CA ASP A 807 25.49 -33.10 -14.23
C ASP A 807 26.32 -31.98 -13.58
N LYS A 808 27.63 -32.18 -13.48
CA LYS A 808 28.56 -31.22 -12.87
C LYS A 808 28.67 -29.94 -13.68
N ASN A 809 28.48 -30.01 -15.00
CA ASN A 809 28.61 -28.84 -15.89
C ASN A 809 27.55 -27.77 -15.65
N LYS A 810 26.44 -28.12 -14.98
CA LYS A 810 25.38 -27.18 -14.63
C LYS A 810 25.35 -26.74 -13.18
N VAL A 811 26.34 -27.13 -12.37
CA VAL A 811 26.38 -26.78 -10.94
C VAL A 811 27.59 -25.90 -10.67
N HIS A 812 27.31 -24.63 -10.39
CA HIS A 812 28.30 -23.55 -10.35
C HIS A 812 28.46 -23.00 -8.94
N TYR A 813 29.71 -22.84 -8.51
CA TYR A 813 30.00 -22.12 -7.28
C TYR A 813 29.86 -20.61 -7.53
N TRP A 814 28.80 -20.01 -6.99
CA TRP A 814 28.56 -18.57 -7.03
C TRP A 814 28.27 -18.08 -5.60
N PRO A 815 29.30 -17.64 -4.86
CA PRO A 815 29.15 -17.28 -3.45
C PRO A 815 28.18 -16.11 -3.26
N GLN A 816 27.73 -15.91 -2.03
CA GLN A 816 27.10 -14.64 -1.67
C GLN A 816 28.15 -13.51 -1.70
N TYR A 817 27.69 -12.26 -1.59
CA TYR A 817 28.52 -11.07 -1.42
C TYR A 817 28.01 -10.25 -0.23
N ALA A 818 28.66 -9.14 0.11
CA ALA A 818 28.14 -8.15 1.05
C ALA A 818 27.54 -6.95 0.30
N GLU A 819 26.45 -6.37 0.83
CA GLU A 819 25.81 -5.19 0.25
C GLU A 819 26.78 -4.00 0.19
N GLU A 820 26.56 -3.06 -0.74
CA GLU A 820 27.48 -1.95 -1.04
C GLU A 820 27.82 -1.05 0.17
N PHE A 821 26.97 -1.02 1.19
CA PHE A 821 27.22 -0.26 2.42
C PHE A 821 28.17 -0.95 3.40
N TYR A 822 28.49 -2.24 3.21
CA TYR A 822 29.53 -2.92 3.99
C TYR A 822 30.91 -2.52 3.47
N VAL A 823 31.41 -1.41 4.00
CA VAL A 823 32.73 -0.87 3.73
C VAL A 823 33.46 -0.56 5.04
N PRO A 824 34.80 -0.49 5.03
CA PRO A 824 35.55 0.01 6.18
C PRO A 824 35.17 1.46 6.48
N ILE A 825 34.90 1.78 7.74
CA ILE A 825 34.58 3.15 8.19
C ILE A 825 35.78 3.70 8.96
N LYS A 826 36.19 4.93 8.63
CA LYS A 826 37.19 5.68 9.40
C LYS A 826 36.48 6.55 10.42
N ASN A 827 36.94 6.53 11.67
CA ASN A 827 36.39 7.31 12.79
C ASN A 827 34.88 7.10 13.02
N PRO A 828 34.44 5.87 13.34
CA PRO A 828 33.05 5.62 13.70
C PRO A 828 32.63 6.43 14.94
N SER A 829 31.37 6.88 14.96
CA SER A 829 30.75 7.55 16.10
C SER A 829 29.55 6.75 16.60
N VAL A 830 29.81 5.77 17.47
CA VAL A 830 28.79 4.91 18.07
C VAL A 830 28.82 5.11 19.58
N HIS A 831 27.71 5.56 20.17
CA HIS A 831 27.63 5.84 21.60
C HIS A 831 27.35 4.58 22.43
N GLU A 832 26.84 3.53 21.79
CA GLU A 832 26.52 2.25 22.43
C GLU A 832 27.77 1.44 22.82
N ILE A 833 28.93 1.69 22.20
CA ILE A 833 30.21 1.02 22.49
C ILE A 833 31.15 2.04 23.16
N PRO A 834 31.66 1.77 24.38
CA PRO A 834 32.54 2.70 25.07
C PRO A 834 33.90 2.83 24.38
N THR A 835 34.42 4.06 24.30
CA THR A 835 35.78 4.39 23.87
C THR A 835 36.78 4.17 25.01
N ASP A 836 36.93 2.92 25.43
CA ASP A 836 37.95 2.48 26.39
C ASP A 836 39.07 1.67 25.70
N ASP A 837 40.11 1.31 26.45
CA ASP A 837 41.28 0.56 25.99
C ASP A 837 41.06 -0.97 25.92
N SER A 838 39.83 -1.44 26.15
CA SER A 838 39.51 -2.87 26.11
C SER A 838 39.55 -3.42 24.69
N PHE A 839 40.04 -4.65 24.53
CA PHE A 839 40.00 -5.37 23.25
C PHE A 839 38.57 -5.87 22.97
N LYS A 840 37.96 -5.41 21.87
CA LYS A 840 36.54 -5.60 21.57
C LYS A 840 36.32 -6.60 20.45
N ILE A 841 35.57 -7.65 20.75
CA ILE A 841 35.23 -8.71 19.80
C ILE A 841 33.73 -8.67 19.52
N ILE A 842 33.35 -8.42 18.27
CA ILE A 842 31.94 -8.21 17.91
C ILE A 842 31.30 -9.42 17.25
N PHE A 843 30.08 -9.76 17.69
CA PHE A 843 29.17 -10.64 16.96
C PHE A 843 27.93 -9.87 16.53
N THR A 844 27.51 -10.03 15.27
CA THR A 844 26.31 -9.40 14.72
C THR A 844 25.29 -10.45 14.27
N GLY A 845 24.00 -10.14 14.39
CA GLY A 845 22.90 -10.93 13.82
C GLY A 845 22.13 -11.79 14.83
N ASN A 846 21.50 -12.87 14.34
CA ASN A 846 20.58 -13.67 15.16
C ASN A 846 21.32 -14.47 16.25
N ILE A 847 20.91 -14.29 17.50
CA ILE A 847 21.38 -15.05 18.68
C ILE A 847 20.48 -16.28 18.83
N GLY A 848 20.82 -17.34 18.07
CA GLY A 848 20.09 -18.60 18.02
C GLY A 848 20.98 -19.80 18.32
N THR A 849 20.35 -20.96 18.48
CA THR A 849 21.06 -22.21 18.81
C THR A 849 22.03 -22.65 17.72
N ALA A 850 21.66 -22.52 16.45
CA ALA A 850 22.48 -22.94 15.30
C ALA A 850 23.83 -22.19 15.21
N GLN A 851 23.93 -20.98 15.75
CA GLN A 851 25.15 -20.18 15.77
C GLN A 851 26.17 -20.68 16.81
N GLY A 852 25.85 -21.67 17.65
CA GLY A 852 26.84 -22.26 18.56
C GLY A 852 27.44 -21.28 19.57
N LEU A 853 26.74 -20.19 19.91
CA LEU A 853 27.26 -19.11 20.75
C LEU A 853 27.50 -19.52 22.20
N GLN A 854 27.07 -20.72 22.61
CA GLN A 854 27.24 -21.24 23.97
C GLN A 854 28.72 -21.32 24.39
N ILE A 855 29.63 -21.35 23.42
CA ILE A 855 31.08 -21.36 23.65
C ILE A 855 31.61 -20.03 24.22
N LEU A 856 30.96 -18.89 23.95
CA LEU A 856 31.49 -17.58 24.34
C LEU A 856 31.48 -17.36 25.87
N PRO A 857 30.38 -17.64 26.61
CA PRO A 857 30.38 -17.49 28.06
C PRO A 857 31.39 -18.42 28.74
N GLU A 858 31.64 -19.61 28.18
CA GLU A 858 32.66 -20.54 28.68
C GLU A 858 34.08 -20.04 28.39
N ALA A 859 34.35 -19.55 27.17
CA ALA A 859 35.64 -18.97 26.82
C ALA A 859 35.95 -17.71 27.67
N ALA A 860 34.93 -16.93 28.01
CA ALA A 860 35.07 -15.75 28.87
C ALA A 860 35.57 -16.09 30.28
N GLU A 861 35.30 -17.30 30.81
CA GLU A 861 35.82 -17.71 32.12
C GLU A 861 37.34 -17.88 32.11
N PHE A 862 37.89 -18.38 31.00
CA PHE A 862 39.33 -18.46 30.81
C PHE A 862 39.98 -17.09 30.58
N LEU A 863 39.19 -16.04 30.33
CA LEU A 863 39.65 -14.69 29.96
C LEU A 863 39.29 -13.64 31.03
N ARG A 864 38.98 -14.04 32.27
CA ARG A 864 38.59 -13.12 33.36
C ARG A 864 39.60 -12.01 33.58
N ASP A 865 40.89 -12.33 33.54
CA ASP A 865 41.98 -11.39 33.82
C ASP A 865 42.37 -10.52 32.61
N GLU A 866 41.76 -10.73 31.44
CA GLU A 866 42.07 -9.98 30.23
C GLU A 866 41.20 -8.72 30.09
N ASN A 867 41.80 -7.59 29.73
CA ASN A 867 41.04 -6.38 29.36
C ASN A 867 40.38 -6.56 27.98
N LEU A 868 39.17 -7.14 27.94
CA LEU A 868 38.41 -7.39 26.72
C LEU A 868 36.89 -7.34 26.94
N LYS A 869 36.16 -7.10 25.85
CA LYS A 869 34.69 -7.12 25.80
C LYS A 869 34.18 -7.86 24.56
N PHE A 870 33.21 -8.75 24.76
CA PHE A 870 32.38 -9.31 23.69
C PHE A 870 31.20 -8.38 23.43
N VAL A 871 31.15 -7.78 22.25
CA VAL A 871 30.07 -6.91 21.81
C VAL A 871 29.05 -7.71 21.03
N MET A 872 27.85 -7.89 21.57
CA MET A 872 26.80 -8.73 20.99
C MET A 872 25.69 -7.87 20.42
N VAL A 873 25.65 -7.69 19.09
CA VAL A 873 24.63 -6.88 18.40
C VAL A 873 23.57 -7.78 17.77
N GLY A 874 22.38 -7.84 18.36
CA GLY A 874 21.32 -8.67 17.80
C GLY A 874 20.18 -9.01 18.74
N ASP A 875 19.38 -9.98 18.29
CA ASP A 875 18.27 -10.58 19.04
C ASP A 875 18.10 -12.03 18.58
N GLY A 876 17.35 -12.85 19.32
CA GLY A 876 17.02 -14.20 18.91
C GLY A 876 16.47 -15.07 20.02
N ARG A 877 15.93 -16.23 19.64
CA ARG A 877 15.26 -17.16 20.57
C ARG A 877 16.15 -17.69 21.70
N TYR A 878 17.48 -17.62 21.54
CA TYR A 878 18.44 -18.10 22.54
C TYR A 878 18.97 -16.98 23.45
N LEU A 879 18.59 -15.72 23.21
CA LEU A 879 19.14 -14.56 23.93
C LEU A 879 18.96 -14.65 25.45
N ASP A 880 17.76 -15.00 25.92
CA ASP A 880 17.50 -15.11 27.37
C ASP A 880 18.35 -16.20 28.02
N GLU A 881 18.52 -17.34 27.34
CA GLU A 881 19.34 -18.44 27.84
C GLU A 881 20.82 -18.08 27.82
N PHE A 882 21.29 -17.42 26.76
CA PHE A 882 22.64 -16.89 26.65
C PHE A 882 22.98 -15.91 27.78
N ASN A 883 22.08 -14.98 28.09
CA ASN A 883 22.24 -14.04 29.21
C ASN A 883 22.26 -14.76 30.57
N ARG A 884 21.43 -15.81 30.75
CA ARG A 884 21.48 -16.65 31.96
C ARG A 884 22.81 -17.38 32.09
N GLU A 885 23.38 -17.89 31.00
CA GLU A 885 24.69 -18.54 31.01
C GLU A 885 25.83 -17.57 31.36
N ILE A 886 25.81 -16.35 30.80
CA ILE A 886 26.75 -15.28 31.16
C ILE A 886 26.68 -14.97 32.66
N ALA A 887 25.47 -14.78 33.20
CA ALA A 887 25.26 -14.48 34.60
C ALA A 887 25.68 -15.64 35.51
N ARG A 888 25.29 -16.88 35.16
CA ARG A 888 25.62 -18.10 35.91
C ARG A 888 27.13 -18.30 36.05
N ARG A 889 27.88 -17.96 35.00
CA ARG A 889 29.35 -18.06 34.97
C ARG A 889 30.05 -16.85 35.57
N ASN A 890 29.34 -15.84 36.07
CA ASN A 890 29.94 -14.62 36.64
C ASN A 890 30.94 -13.94 35.69
N VAL A 891 30.54 -13.74 34.43
CA VAL A 891 31.35 -13.07 33.38
C VAL A 891 30.59 -11.91 32.71
N THR A 892 29.54 -11.40 33.35
CA THR A 892 28.68 -10.33 32.82
C THR A 892 29.47 -9.07 32.44
N ASP A 893 30.53 -8.75 33.17
CA ASP A 893 31.42 -7.63 32.89
C ASP A 893 32.14 -7.78 31.54
N LYS A 894 32.27 -8.99 30.98
CA LYS A 894 32.89 -9.22 29.67
C LYS A 894 31.94 -9.02 28.50
N PHE A 895 30.64 -8.83 28.70
CA PHE A 895 29.67 -8.76 27.61
C PHE A 895 28.96 -7.40 27.54
N LEU A 896 28.91 -6.85 26.33
CA LEU A 896 28.12 -5.67 25.99
C LEU A 896 26.98 -6.09 25.04
N MET A 897 25.75 -6.03 25.54
CA MET A 897 24.57 -6.44 24.77
C MET A 897 23.91 -5.24 24.09
N ILE A 898 23.87 -5.25 22.77
CA ILE A 898 23.27 -4.19 21.94
C ILE A 898 22.06 -4.78 21.20
N PRO A 899 20.86 -4.16 21.31
CA PRO A 899 19.67 -4.64 20.61
C PRO A 899 19.86 -4.67 19.08
N ARG A 900 18.96 -5.39 18.40
CA ARG A 900 18.95 -5.50 16.94
C ARG A 900 19.03 -4.13 16.25
N GLN A 901 20.00 -3.99 15.34
CA GLN A 901 20.22 -2.81 14.51
C GLN A 901 19.82 -3.03 13.05
N SER A 902 19.71 -1.94 12.28
CA SER A 902 19.60 -2.00 10.82
C SER A 902 20.93 -2.45 10.20
N ALA A 903 20.88 -3.05 9.00
CA ALA A 903 22.08 -3.58 8.35
C ALA A 903 23.10 -2.46 8.02
N GLU A 904 22.59 -1.29 7.67
CA GLU A 904 23.35 -0.10 7.29
C GLU A 904 24.19 0.48 8.43
N ARG A 905 23.77 0.29 9.70
CA ARG A 905 24.55 0.71 10.88
C ARG A 905 25.63 -0.29 11.27
N ILE A 906 25.51 -1.56 10.87
CA ILE A 906 26.45 -2.62 11.30
C ILE A 906 27.92 -2.29 11.00
N PRO A 907 28.30 -1.69 9.85
CA PRO A 907 29.67 -1.24 9.61
C PRO A 907 30.21 -0.26 10.67
N GLU A 908 29.37 0.60 11.25
CA GLU A 908 29.76 1.54 12.31
C GLU A 908 30.15 0.77 13.58
N PHE A 909 29.35 -0.23 13.97
CA PHE A 909 29.64 -1.08 15.13
C PHE A 909 30.88 -1.95 14.90
N LEU A 910 31.06 -2.47 13.68
CA LEU A 910 32.24 -3.26 13.33
C LEU A 910 33.52 -2.42 13.46
N ALA A 911 33.50 -1.17 12.97
CA ALA A 911 34.65 -0.27 13.04
C ALA A 911 35.02 0.17 14.47
N MET A 912 34.13 0.02 15.45
CA MET A 912 34.39 0.28 16.87
C MET A 912 35.03 -0.91 17.60
N CYS A 913 35.26 -2.03 16.91
CA CYS A 913 35.77 -3.28 17.47
C CYS A 913 37.05 -3.72 16.76
N ASP A 914 37.85 -4.55 17.42
CA ASP A 914 39.16 -4.98 16.93
C ASP A 914 39.07 -6.26 16.07
N ALA A 915 38.11 -7.12 16.37
CA ALA A 915 37.90 -8.36 15.63
C ALA A 915 36.42 -8.76 15.58
N ALA A 916 36.02 -9.48 14.54
CA ALA A 916 34.67 -10.01 14.40
C ALA A 916 34.64 -11.51 14.74
N PHE A 917 33.60 -11.94 15.46
CA PHE A 917 33.40 -13.32 15.87
C PHE A 917 32.31 -14.04 15.07
N LEU A 918 32.56 -15.30 14.75
CA LEU A 918 31.59 -16.22 14.18
C LEU A 918 31.73 -17.64 14.75
N SER A 919 30.62 -18.36 14.82
CA SER A 919 30.59 -19.76 15.23
C SER A 919 29.34 -20.46 14.69
N PHE A 920 29.36 -21.79 14.68
CA PHE A 920 28.19 -22.64 14.40
C PHE A 920 28.25 -23.91 15.25
N GLN A 921 27.11 -24.58 15.42
CA GLN A 921 27.09 -25.92 15.99
C GLN A 921 27.81 -26.92 15.08
N ASP A 922 28.38 -27.98 15.67
CA ASP A 922 29.07 -29.00 14.90
C ASP A 922 28.07 -29.92 14.18
N ASN A 923 27.87 -29.68 12.89
CA ASN A 923 27.02 -30.50 12.04
C ASN A 923 27.59 -30.58 10.61
N ALA A 924 27.42 -31.73 9.96
CA ALA A 924 27.88 -31.98 8.59
C ALA A 924 27.32 -31.00 7.54
N LEU A 925 26.15 -30.37 7.78
CA LEU A 925 25.61 -29.31 6.94
C LEU A 925 26.38 -28.00 7.15
N TRP A 926 26.55 -27.55 8.39
CA TRP A 926 27.23 -26.28 8.71
C TRP A 926 28.68 -26.25 8.26
N ARG A 927 29.37 -27.39 8.28
CA ARG A 927 30.73 -27.54 7.71
C ARG A 927 30.82 -27.21 6.22
N LYS A 928 29.73 -27.42 5.48
CA LYS A 928 29.65 -27.11 4.04
C LYS A 928 29.19 -25.68 3.75
N THR A 929 28.75 -24.93 4.75
CA THR A 929 28.16 -23.59 4.58
C THR A 929 29.22 -22.50 4.73
N ILE A 930 29.19 -21.52 3.82
CA ILE A 930 29.88 -20.24 3.99
C ILE A 930 28.84 -19.25 4.55
N PRO A 931 29.00 -18.74 5.78
CA PRO A 931 28.05 -17.82 6.35
C PRO A 931 28.20 -16.43 5.73
N ALA A 932 27.07 -15.80 5.37
CA ALA A 932 27.07 -14.44 4.82
C ALA A 932 27.82 -13.42 5.71
N LYS A 933 27.79 -13.61 7.04
CA LYS A 933 28.49 -12.74 7.98
C LYS A 933 30.00 -12.73 7.81
N LEU A 934 30.60 -13.87 7.45
CA LEU A 934 32.04 -13.90 7.14
C LEU A 934 32.34 -12.91 6.02
N GLN A 935 31.51 -12.88 4.98
CA GLN A 935 31.70 -12.01 3.82
C GLN A 935 31.44 -10.55 4.17
N SER A 936 30.44 -10.24 4.99
CA SER A 936 30.22 -8.89 5.53
C SER A 936 31.38 -8.39 6.38
N TYR A 937 31.94 -9.23 7.26
CA TYR A 937 33.10 -8.89 8.09
C TYR A 937 34.34 -8.64 7.23
N MET A 938 34.58 -9.50 6.24
CA MET A 938 35.68 -9.32 5.30
C MET A 938 35.51 -8.07 4.45
N ALA A 939 34.28 -7.72 4.04
CA ALA A 939 34.00 -6.48 3.32
C ALA A 939 34.35 -5.23 4.14
N CYS A 940 34.08 -5.25 5.45
CA CYS A 940 34.48 -4.18 6.37
C CYS A 940 35.96 -4.23 6.78
N GLY A 941 36.74 -5.19 6.28
CA GLY A 941 38.16 -5.32 6.60
C GLY A 941 38.43 -5.79 8.03
N MET A 942 37.53 -6.58 8.62
CA MET A 942 37.70 -7.07 9.99
C MET A 942 38.60 -8.31 10.05
N PRO A 943 39.53 -8.37 11.02
CA PRO A 943 40.09 -9.63 11.49
C PRO A 943 38.99 -10.57 12.00
N VAL A 944 39.12 -11.87 11.76
CA VAL A 944 38.06 -12.85 12.08
C VAL A 944 38.52 -13.87 13.12
N ILE A 945 37.74 -14.01 14.19
CA ILE A 945 37.88 -15.08 15.18
C ILE A 945 36.72 -16.05 14.96
N ALA A 946 37.03 -17.33 14.73
CA ALA A 946 36.00 -18.31 14.40
C ALA A 946 36.08 -19.57 15.26
N SER A 947 34.95 -20.04 15.78
CA SER A 947 34.78 -21.44 16.19
C SER A 947 34.02 -22.19 15.10
N ALA A 948 34.77 -22.71 14.12
CA ALA A 948 34.20 -23.24 12.89
C ALA A 948 35.06 -24.35 12.28
N SER A 949 34.52 -25.03 11.28
CA SER A 949 35.26 -26.00 10.47
C SER A 949 34.75 -26.02 9.03
N GLY A 950 35.42 -26.77 8.14
CA GLY A 950 35.04 -26.87 6.73
C GLY A 950 35.27 -25.57 5.95
N GLU A 951 34.28 -25.14 5.16
CA GLU A 951 34.42 -24.01 4.22
C GLU A 951 34.80 -22.70 4.89
N THR A 952 34.24 -22.42 6.07
CA THR A 952 34.54 -21.22 6.83
C THR A 952 36.01 -21.18 7.28
N LYS A 953 36.49 -22.29 7.85
CA LYS A 953 37.90 -22.44 8.27
C LYS A 953 38.84 -22.29 7.07
N ARG A 954 38.52 -22.95 5.96
CA ARG A 954 39.29 -22.90 4.71
C ARG A 954 39.47 -21.45 4.21
N ILE A 955 38.41 -20.64 4.25
CA ILE A 955 38.48 -19.23 3.80
C ILE A 955 39.37 -18.41 4.73
N ILE A 956 39.18 -18.50 6.05
CA ILE A 956 39.94 -17.72 7.04
C ILE A 956 41.44 -18.04 6.93
N GLU A 957 41.80 -19.32 6.84
CA GLU A 957 43.19 -19.76 6.70
C GLU A 957 43.80 -19.34 5.36
N LYS A 958 43.06 -19.51 4.25
CA LYS A 958 43.55 -19.15 2.91
C LYS A 958 43.69 -17.63 2.74
N ALA A 959 42.80 -16.86 3.35
CA ALA A 959 42.88 -15.40 3.36
C ALA A 959 43.94 -14.89 4.33
N GLN A 960 44.36 -15.70 5.32
CA GLN A 960 45.21 -15.26 6.44
C GLN A 960 44.63 -14.03 7.15
N CYS A 961 43.30 -14.01 7.33
CA CYS A 961 42.57 -12.88 7.89
C CYS A 961 42.12 -13.07 9.34
N GLY A 962 42.63 -14.11 10.01
CA GLY A 962 42.25 -14.39 11.39
C GLY A 962 42.56 -15.81 11.84
N ILE A 963 41.87 -16.25 12.89
CA ILE A 963 42.10 -17.54 13.54
C ILE A 963 40.81 -18.38 13.56
N CYS A 964 40.98 -19.70 13.51
CA CYS A 964 39.86 -20.62 13.60
C CYS A 964 40.17 -21.75 14.60
N CYS A 965 39.39 -21.82 15.68
CA CYS A 965 39.46 -22.90 16.66
C CYS A 965 38.43 -23.99 16.37
N LYS A 966 38.61 -25.14 17.01
CA LYS A 966 37.68 -26.27 16.92
C LYS A 966 36.32 -25.89 17.52
N ILE A 967 35.24 -26.39 16.90
CA ILE A 967 33.88 -26.17 17.38
C ILE A 967 33.73 -26.76 18.79
N GLY A 968 33.22 -25.95 19.72
CA GLY A 968 32.96 -26.34 21.11
C GLY A 968 34.17 -26.33 22.05
N ASP A 969 35.36 -25.96 21.56
CA ASP A 969 36.58 -25.93 22.36
C ASP A 969 36.84 -24.52 22.92
N ALA A 970 36.27 -24.24 24.09
CA ALA A 970 36.29 -22.92 24.71
C ALA A 970 37.69 -22.48 25.18
N GLU A 971 38.50 -23.44 25.67
CA GLU A 971 39.88 -23.19 26.09
C GLU A 971 40.76 -22.79 24.89
N LYS A 972 40.68 -23.55 23.78
CA LYS A 972 41.40 -23.17 22.55
C LYS A 972 40.88 -21.88 21.92
N LEU A 973 39.59 -21.57 22.07
CA LEU A 973 39.08 -20.26 21.67
C LEU A 973 39.73 -19.14 22.49
N ALA A 974 39.83 -19.30 23.81
CA ALA A 974 40.47 -18.31 24.69
C ALA A 974 41.98 -18.14 24.39
N GLU A 975 42.72 -19.23 24.18
CA GLU A 975 44.12 -19.17 23.72
C GLU A 975 44.24 -18.43 22.38
N GLY A 976 43.34 -18.71 21.45
CA GLY A 976 43.26 -18.02 20.17
C GLY A 976 43.04 -16.52 20.33
N ILE A 977 42.09 -16.11 21.19
CA ILE A 977 41.81 -14.70 21.47
C ILE A 977 43.05 -13.99 22.04
N ARG A 978 43.80 -14.63 22.95
CA ARG A 978 45.08 -14.07 23.45
C ARG A 978 46.12 -13.91 22.35
N THR A 979 46.15 -14.86 21.42
CA THR A 979 47.10 -14.84 20.30
C THR A 979 46.78 -13.69 19.34
N ILE A 980 45.52 -13.55 18.93
CA ILE A 980 45.13 -12.51 17.96
C ILE A 980 45.18 -11.10 18.55
N LYS A 981 44.90 -10.93 19.85
CA LYS A 981 45.03 -9.65 20.56
C LYS A 981 46.44 -9.06 20.46
N ASN A 982 47.46 -9.90 20.33
CA ASN A 982 48.86 -9.50 20.21
C ASN A 982 49.42 -9.65 18.79
N ALA A 983 48.56 -9.87 17.78
CA ALA A 983 48.96 -10.07 16.39
C ALA A 983 48.80 -8.78 15.56
N ASP A 984 49.24 -8.83 14.30
CA ASP A 984 49.03 -7.77 13.30
C ASP A 984 47.57 -7.74 12.81
N LEU A 985 46.72 -7.01 13.55
CA LEU A 985 45.29 -6.86 13.24
C LEU A 985 45.07 -6.08 11.95
N ASP A 986 45.86 -5.04 11.69
CA ASP A 986 45.74 -4.22 10.47
C ASP A 986 46.09 -5.05 9.22
N GLY A 987 47.14 -5.88 9.30
CA GLY A 987 47.50 -6.83 8.26
C GLY A 987 46.40 -7.87 8.04
N MET A 988 45.85 -8.46 9.10
CA MET A 988 44.73 -9.40 9.00
C MET A 988 43.47 -8.74 8.40
N GLY A 989 43.17 -7.51 8.77
CA GLY A 989 42.04 -6.74 8.23
C GLY A 989 42.22 -6.41 6.75
N THR A 990 43.43 -6.02 6.35
CA THR A 990 43.79 -5.78 4.94
C THR A 990 43.68 -7.06 4.11
N ASN A 991 44.15 -8.19 4.64
CA ASN A 991 44.00 -9.51 4.03
C ASN A 991 42.52 -9.90 3.87
N SER A 992 41.71 -9.64 4.90
CA SER A 992 40.25 -9.83 4.91
C SER A 992 39.60 -9.10 3.74
N ARG A 993 39.88 -7.79 3.62
CA ARG A 993 39.35 -6.92 2.56
C ARG A 993 39.82 -7.34 1.17
N THR A 994 41.11 -7.63 1.02
CA THR A 994 41.70 -8.05 -0.26
C THR A 994 41.08 -9.35 -0.76
N TYR A 995 40.90 -10.34 0.13
CA TYR A 995 40.25 -11.59 -0.24
C TYR A 995 38.78 -11.38 -0.61
N PHE A 996 38.06 -10.50 0.10
CA PHE A 996 36.69 -10.12 -0.25
C PHE A 996 36.61 -9.50 -1.65
N GLU A 997 37.43 -8.47 -1.94
CA GLU A 997 37.42 -7.79 -3.26
C GLU A 997 37.78 -8.74 -4.41
N LYS A 998 38.56 -9.78 -4.13
CA LYS A 998 38.94 -10.78 -5.12
C LYS A 998 37.85 -11.82 -5.37
N HIS A 999 37.15 -12.28 -4.33
CA HIS A 999 36.31 -13.49 -4.40
C HIS A 999 34.82 -13.25 -4.13
N PHE A 1000 34.45 -12.15 -3.47
CA PHE A 1000 33.10 -11.85 -2.99
C PHE A 1000 32.60 -10.46 -3.42
N ASP A 1001 33.34 -9.78 -4.30
CA ASP A 1001 32.92 -8.49 -4.83
C ASP A 1001 31.62 -8.61 -5.62
N LYS A 1002 30.64 -7.77 -5.27
CA LYS A 1002 29.30 -7.77 -5.86
C LYS A 1002 29.36 -7.56 -7.37
N GLN A 1003 30.13 -6.59 -7.85
CA GLN A 1003 30.12 -6.23 -9.27
C GLN A 1003 30.73 -7.35 -10.12
N LYS A 1004 31.84 -7.95 -9.68
CA LYS A 1004 32.45 -9.10 -10.34
C LYS A 1004 31.51 -10.31 -10.40
N LEU A 1005 30.84 -10.64 -9.29
CA LEU A 1005 29.90 -11.77 -9.25
C LEU A 1005 28.67 -11.53 -10.13
N MET A 1006 28.15 -10.31 -10.16
CA MET A 1006 27.03 -9.95 -11.04
C MET A 1006 27.43 -9.91 -12.52
N ASP A 1007 28.67 -9.53 -12.82
CA ASP A 1007 29.25 -9.63 -14.18
C ASP A 1007 29.38 -11.09 -14.63
N GLU A 1008 29.79 -11.98 -13.73
CA GLU A 1008 29.85 -13.42 -13.98
C GLU A 1008 28.44 -13.99 -14.27
N MET A 1009 27.45 -13.66 -13.44
CA MET A 1009 26.05 -14.08 -13.64
C MET A 1009 25.50 -13.61 -15.00
N ASP A 1010 25.88 -12.40 -15.45
CA ASP A 1010 25.47 -11.85 -16.75
C ASP A 1010 26.01 -12.65 -17.95
N LEU A 1011 27.08 -13.45 -17.79
CA LEU A 1011 27.59 -14.32 -18.85
C LEU A 1011 26.61 -15.45 -19.15
N TYR A 1012 26.07 -16.09 -18.11
CA TYR A 1012 25.05 -17.14 -18.25
C TYR A 1012 23.76 -16.61 -18.90
N PHE A 1013 23.41 -15.34 -18.70
CA PHE A 1013 22.22 -14.76 -19.33
C PHE A 1013 22.42 -14.34 -20.80
N LYS A 1014 23.66 -14.27 -21.28
CA LYS A 1014 23.98 -13.85 -22.66
C LYS A 1014 24.01 -15.01 -23.64
N GLU A 1015 24.32 -16.20 -23.15
CA GLU A 1015 24.11 -17.48 -23.85
C GLU A 1015 22.59 -17.77 -24.02
#